data_AF-A0A973ME48-F1
#
_entry.id   AF-A0A973ME48-F1
#
_cell.length_a   1.000
_cell.length_b   1.000
_cell.length_c   1.000
_cell.angle_alpha   90.00
_cell.angle_beta   90.00
_cell.angle_gamma   90.00
#
_symmetry.space_group_name_H-M   'P 1'
#
loop_
_entity.id
_entity.type
_entity.pdbx_description
1 polymer ?
#
loop_
_entity_poly.entity_id
_entity_poly.type
_entity_poly.pdbx_seq_one_letter_code
_entity_poly.pdbx_strand_id
1 'polypeptide(L)'
;MEIGSGAVLGGRYKLSERIGAGGMGVVWRATDARLDRAVAVKLLNMPTGLTDQEQERFLGMFMREARAAAALESAYIVPVFDHSSEDDTPYLVMPLLNGRTVRELIDEDGPLDPSRAADIAAQVCRALTVAHRAGIVHRDIKPPNVILTEEGTVKVLDFGVAKFMAATAGAGFLTRSSDAPVGTLHYMAPERFTQGGDVSAGDLYSLGCMLHEMLTGVTPFTGTSAAVLMHGHVYEEPRRPSELRPELAGVWDELVLRLLVKDPAARPDAESLAVRLAALARVAAPVPEPVTAVLPDPAPPTSYVIAPPQPVALAPRRALWVTAVAVLAAGALTATLLALAPWESATDSGNGGGVTVAPAALTQTLSEGTADDSKGPAPAVKGARRGGAITVLESSPIKTIDPGDAGYGNDSKLMQLAYRSLTGLKTAPDGTVRVVGDLADDAGAASDGNRTWTFHLKSGVTYDNGAPVTAKDFAHAVERTLDPSFNYGYGLLRSWLLGPTGSAQKAGAKLPAGAIDTPDDRTLVFHLAAARADFNVALSGPEGVPVPEDWDAKPDAYEAVPTTGPYRITSSAADNKQGRITLTRNTHWQAASDPLRTAYPDKFTVDSTVAPGSLTASMQKLATKPVMTFSGDPTVTKNLSGAATAGLQVLKSPVFYVVSYAINTKRVPDPLVRRAIALAMPSKDVLAAFGKSGTVTHHLMPPGVPGSRDFSTFPAGDNGDVAQARQVLIQAGKLGTKLTLTVPDDRPAYAAEATVVQQALTKAGLTVEIHLAKKSAYKTASYDIFLANLAASLPIGSTALPEYFGTNGQALGMQFSDKNVDQAIDKANAAPNLKSAGPLWADVDRQVMGQMMAVPVFVPIRPYPASKS
;
A
#
# COMPACT_ATOMS: atom_id res chain seq x y z
N MET A 1 4.30 34.82 -29.12
CA MET A 1 4.01 36.12 -28.47
C MET A 1 2.82 35.88 -27.57
N GLU A 2 2.84 36.25 -26.30
CA GLU A 2 1.77 35.87 -25.35
C GLU A 2 0.58 36.84 -25.49
N ILE A 3 -0.62 36.33 -25.81
CA ILE A 3 -1.83 37.15 -25.94
C ILE A 3 -2.20 37.74 -24.56
N GLY A 4 -2.17 39.07 -24.45
CA GLY A 4 -2.31 39.82 -23.20
C GLY A 4 -3.54 40.73 -23.13
N SER A 5 -3.69 41.43 -21.99
CA SER A 5 -4.77 42.41 -21.76
C SER A 5 -4.69 43.53 -22.81
N GLY A 6 -5.84 43.93 -23.36
CA GLY A 6 -5.92 44.93 -24.43
C GLY A 6 -5.78 44.40 -25.86
N ALA A 7 -5.41 43.12 -26.05
CA ALA A 7 -5.39 42.49 -27.37
C ALA A 7 -6.79 42.48 -28.01
N VAL A 8 -6.85 42.61 -29.34
CA VAL A 8 -8.10 42.58 -30.11
C VAL A 8 -8.07 41.37 -31.05
N LEU A 9 -8.78 40.31 -30.68
CA LEU A 9 -8.83 39.09 -31.49
C LEU A 9 -9.79 39.23 -32.66
N GLY A 10 -9.36 38.78 -33.85
CA GLY A 10 -10.14 38.87 -35.09
C GLY A 10 -10.61 40.29 -35.43
N GLY A 11 -9.92 41.31 -34.93
CA GLY A 11 -10.33 42.71 -35.05
C GLY A 11 -11.66 43.08 -34.35
N ARG A 12 -12.22 42.20 -33.51
CA ARG A 12 -13.58 42.33 -32.95
C ARG A 12 -13.65 42.19 -31.44
N TYR A 13 -12.90 41.25 -30.84
CA TYR A 13 -13.04 40.93 -29.42
C TYR A 13 -11.89 41.54 -28.63
N LYS A 14 -12.15 42.65 -27.95
CA LYS A 14 -11.14 43.36 -27.16
C LYS A 14 -11.05 42.75 -25.75
N LEU A 15 -9.95 42.08 -25.45
CA LEU A 15 -9.69 41.46 -24.15
C LEU A 15 -9.44 42.54 -23.08
N SER A 16 -9.98 42.33 -21.88
CA SER A 16 -9.86 43.27 -20.76
C SER A 16 -9.21 42.62 -19.54
N GLU A 17 -9.89 41.65 -18.93
CA GLU A 17 -9.50 41.02 -17.66
C GLU A 17 -9.53 39.51 -17.79
N ARG A 18 -8.56 38.81 -17.17
CA ARG A 18 -8.59 37.35 -17.04
C ARG A 18 -9.59 36.98 -15.95
N ILE A 19 -10.61 36.20 -16.30
CA ILE A 19 -11.69 35.79 -15.39
C ILE A 19 -11.62 34.30 -15.02
N GLY A 20 -10.68 33.55 -15.59
CA GLY A 20 -10.41 32.16 -15.21
C GLY A 20 -9.19 31.59 -15.92
N ALA A 21 -8.51 30.62 -15.32
CA ALA A 21 -7.38 29.92 -15.91
C ALA A 21 -7.37 28.45 -15.48
N GLY A 22 -7.04 27.53 -16.39
CA GLY A 22 -6.96 26.09 -16.12
C GLY A 22 -6.09 25.35 -17.12
N GLY A 23 -5.95 24.02 -16.95
CA GLY A 23 -5.05 23.18 -17.76
C GLY A 23 -5.33 23.13 -19.26
N MET A 24 -6.46 23.67 -19.73
CA MET A 24 -6.83 23.73 -21.14
C MET A 24 -6.78 25.13 -21.75
N GLY A 25 -6.52 26.18 -20.95
CA GLY A 25 -6.53 27.56 -21.46
C GLY A 25 -6.89 28.64 -20.44
N VAL A 26 -7.02 29.87 -20.91
CA VAL A 26 -7.33 31.07 -20.12
C VAL A 26 -8.62 31.72 -20.64
N VAL A 27 -9.52 32.07 -19.74
CA VAL A 27 -10.78 32.76 -20.04
C VAL A 27 -10.64 34.24 -19.71
N TRP A 28 -11.02 35.08 -20.66
CA TRP A 28 -10.98 36.53 -20.57
C TRP A 28 -12.38 37.11 -20.66
N ARG A 29 -12.65 38.15 -19.88
CA ARG A 29 -13.70 39.11 -20.16
C ARG A 29 -13.27 39.95 -21.37
N ALA A 30 -14.15 40.07 -22.35
CA ALA A 30 -13.90 40.88 -23.53
C ALA A 30 -15.14 41.68 -23.92
N THR A 31 -14.94 42.73 -24.71
CA THR A 31 -16.03 43.46 -25.37
C THR A 31 -16.06 43.07 -26.83
N ASP A 32 -17.23 42.61 -27.30
CA ASP A 32 -17.51 42.47 -28.73
C ASP A 32 -17.71 43.87 -29.31
N ALA A 33 -16.68 44.42 -29.94
CA ALA A 33 -16.67 45.80 -30.45
C ALA A 33 -17.69 46.04 -31.58
N ARG A 34 -18.25 44.98 -32.18
CA ARG A 34 -19.27 45.09 -33.23
C ARG A 34 -20.68 45.14 -32.66
N LEU A 35 -20.95 44.37 -31.61
CA LEU A 35 -22.28 44.28 -30.97
C LEU A 35 -22.38 45.09 -29.68
N ASP A 36 -21.30 45.73 -29.25
CA ASP A 36 -21.14 46.51 -28.03
C ASP A 36 -21.68 45.79 -26.78
N ARG A 37 -21.24 44.54 -26.59
CA ARG A 37 -21.64 43.71 -25.45
C ARG A 37 -20.44 43.01 -24.81
N ALA A 38 -20.56 42.75 -23.51
CA ALA A 38 -19.60 41.93 -22.78
C ALA A 38 -19.75 40.45 -23.16
N VAL A 39 -18.62 39.79 -23.39
CA VAL A 39 -18.52 38.36 -23.72
C VAL A 39 -17.37 37.73 -22.94
N ALA A 40 -17.42 36.41 -22.79
CA ALA A 40 -16.29 35.63 -22.31
C ALA A 40 -15.55 35.00 -23.51
N VAL A 41 -14.23 35.12 -23.54
CA VAL A 41 -13.36 34.58 -24.59
C VAL A 41 -12.39 33.59 -23.96
N LYS A 42 -12.52 32.31 -24.33
CA LYS A 42 -11.62 31.25 -23.88
C LYS A 42 -10.53 31.03 -24.92
N LEU A 43 -9.29 31.38 -24.59
CA LEU A 43 -8.08 31.05 -25.34
C LEU A 43 -7.61 29.66 -24.92
N LEU A 44 -7.28 28.79 -25.87
CA LEU A 44 -6.82 27.44 -25.57
C LEU A 44 -5.30 27.33 -25.69
N ASN A 45 -4.69 26.53 -24.81
CA ASN A 45 -3.25 26.28 -24.84
C ASN A 45 -2.89 25.26 -25.93
N MET A 46 -1.95 25.61 -26.80
CA MET A 46 -1.37 24.69 -27.78
C MET A 46 -0.27 23.83 -27.12
N PRO A 47 -0.26 22.50 -27.31
CA PRO A 47 0.84 21.66 -26.84
C PRO A 47 2.17 22.07 -27.48
N THR A 48 3.25 22.14 -26.69
CA THR A 48 4.59 22.50 -27.18
C THR A 48 5.27 21.31 -27.86
N GLY A 49 5.99 21.55 -28.96
CA GLY A 49 6.78 20.53 -29.66
C GLY A 49 6.01 19.73 -30.72
N LEU A 50 4.84 20.20 -31.15
CA LEU A 50 4.11 19.65 -32.29
C LEU A 50 4.77 20.04 -33.63
N THR A 51 4.68 19.16 -34.61
CA THR A 51 4.98 19.48 -36.00
C THR A 51 3.86 20.32 -36.63
N ASP A 52 4.15 21.09 -37.68
CA ASP A 52 3.17 21.93 -38.39
C ASP A 52 1.91 21.13 -38.82
N GLN A 53 2.11 19.88 -39.25
CA GLN A 53 1.01 18.98 -39.66
C GLN A 53 0.13 18.56 -38.46
N GLU A 54 0.72 18.35 -37.29
CA GLU A 54 -0.02 18.02 -36.06
C GLU A 54 -0.78 19.24 -35.52
N GLN A 55 -0.19 20.43 -35.67
CA GLN A 55 -0.80 21.70 -35.32
C GLN A 55 -2.03 22.00 -36.19
N GLU A 56 -1.92 21.85 -37.52
CA GLU A 56 -3.03 22.02 -38.45
C GLU A 56 -4.16 21.01 -38.17
N ARG A 57 -3.80 19.76 -37.87
CA ARG A 57 -4.76 18.72 -37.50
C ARG A 57 -5.47 19.05 -36.18
N PHE A 58 -4.77 19.57 -35.18
CA PHE A 58 -5.36 20.00 -33.92
C PHE A 58 -6.38 21.12 -34.13
N LEU A 59 -5.99 22.18 -34.86
CA LEU A 59 -6.85 23.32 -35.19
C LEU A 59 -8.09 22.89 -35.97
N GLY A 60 -7.92 22.12 -37.06
CA GLY A 60 -9.03 21.68 -37.91
C GLY A 60 -10.07 20.85 -37.16
N MET A 61 -9.63 20.06 -36.18
CA MET A 61 -10.56 19.27 -35.38
C MET A 61 -11.21 20.09 -34.24
N PHE A 62 -10.51 21.07 -33.64
CA PHE A 62 -11.11 22.05 -32.71
C PHE A 62 -12.27 22.80 -33.37
N MET A 63 -12.07 23.30 -34.59
CA MET A 63 -13.11 24.03 -35.34
C MET A 63 -14.34 23.15 -35.61
N ARG A 64 -14.16 21.83 -35.82
CA ARG A 64 -15.26 20.88 -36.00
C ARG A 64 -16.07 20.69 -34.72
N GLU A 65 -15.41 20.57 -33.57
CA GLU A 65 -16.09 20.40 -32.28
C GLU A 65 -16.77 21.69 -31.81
N ALA A 66 -16.15 22.85 -31.99
CA ALA A 66 -16.76 24.15 -31.71
C ALA A 66 -18.07 24.34 -32.48
N ARG A 67 -18.12 23.91 -33.75
CA ARG A 67 -19.36 23.91 -34.56
C ARG A 67 -20.41 22.93 -34.03
N ALA A 68 -20.00 21.75 -33.57
CA ALA A 68 -20.93 20.77 -33.00
C ALA A 68 -21.55 21.28 -31.69
N ALA A 69 -20.76 21.91 -30.83
CA ALA A 69 -21.24 22.54 -29.60
C ALA A 69 -22.15 23.75 -29.89
N ALA A 70 -21.82 24.56 -30.91
CA ALA A 70 -22.65 25.70 -31.33
C ALA A 70 -24.04 25.31 -31.86
N ALA A 71 -24.21 24.06 -32.30
CA ALA A 71 -25.49 23.55 -32.78
C ALA A 71 -26.45 23.09 -31.66
N LEU A 72 -26.02 23.09 -30.40
CA LEU A 72 -26.85 22.70 -29.26
C LEU A 72 -27.68 23.88 -28.76
N GLU A 73 -29.00 23.79 -28.93
CA GLU A 73 -29.95 24.76 -28.37
C GLU A 73 -30.59 24.22 -27.09
N SER A 74 -30.22 24.79 -25.93
CA SER A 74 -30.82 24.44 -24.64
C SER A 74 -30.71 25.58 -23.64
N ALA A 75 -31.73 25.73 -22.80
CA ALA A 75 -31.68 26.65 -21.66
C ALA A 75 -30.58 26.27 -20.64
N TYR A 76 -30.07 25.03 -20.66
CA TYR A 76 -29.10 24.52 -19.70
C TYR A 76 -27.68 24.37 -20.25
N ILE A 77 -27.46 24.73 -21.52
CA ILE A 77 -26.15 24.70 -22.19
C ILE A 77 -25.75 26.14 -22.52
N VAL A 78 -24.47 26.47 -22.36
CA VAL A 78 -23.97 27.79 -22.76
C VAL A 78 -23.83 27.86 -24.28
N PRO A 79 -24.50 28.81 -24.95
CA PRO A 79 -24.37 28.94 -26.39
C PRO A 79 -22.98 29.47 -26.76
N VAL A 80 -22.46 28.99 -27.88
CA VAL A 80 -21.24 29.53 -28.49
C VAL A 80 -21.65 30.66 -29.43
N PHE A 81 -21.13 31.87 -29.21
CA PHE A 81 -21.38 33.02 -30.08
C PHE A 81 -20.46 33.05 -31.29
N ASP A 82 -19.19 32.66 -31.13
CA ASP A 82 -18.19 32.69 -32.20
C ASP A 82 -17.01 31.76 -31.88
N HIS A 83 -16.21 31.41 -32.90
CA HIS A 83 -14.97 30.66 -32.75
C HIS A 83 -13.99 31.01 -33.88
N SER A 84 -12.70 31.14 -33.57
CA SER A 84 -11.64 31.36 -34.57
C SER A 84 -10.27 31.01 -33.99
N SER A 85 -9.20 31.42 -34.68
CA SER A 85 -7.82 31.36 -34.21
C SER A 85 -7.09 32.67 -34.53
N GLU A 86 -6.20 33.11 -33.63
CA GLU A 86 -5.30 34.26 -33.81
C GLU A 86 -3.88 33.80 -33.47
N ASP A 87 -2.90 34.05 -34.34
CA ASP A 87 -1.52 33.58 -34.18
C ASP A 87 -1.44 32.08 -33.77
N ASP A 88 -2.19 31.25 -34.49
CA ASP A 88 -2.38 29.81 -34.24
C ASP A 88 -2.91 29.42 -32.85
N THR A 89 -3.42 30.40 -32.09
CA THR A 89 -4.08 30.18 -30.81
C THR A 89 -5.60 30.13 -31.02
N PRO A 90 -6.25 28.96 -30.86
CA PRO A 90 -7.69 28.85 -31.02
C PRO A 90 -8.43 29.51 -29.86
N TYR A 91 -9.56 30.15 -30.17
CA TYR A 91 -10.41 30.79 -29.18
C TYR A 91 -11.91 30.56 -29.42
N LEU A 92 -12.66 30.55 -28.33
CA LEU A 92 -14.12 30.41 -28.29
C LEU A 92 -14.74 31.63 -27.61
N VAL A 93 -15.80 32.19 -28.21
CA VAL A 93 -16.55 33.32 -27.66
C VAL A 93 -17.92 32.84 -27.19
N MET A 94 -18.28 33.18 -25.96
CA MET A 94 -19.52 32.77 -25.30
C MET A 94 -20.11 33.92 -24.48
N PRO A 95 -21.39 33.87 -24.10
CA PRO A 95 -21.96 34.85 -23.18
C PRO A 95 -21.14 34.91 -21.89
N LEU A 96 -20.94 36.12 -21.39
CA LEU A 96 -20.48 36.29 -20.03
C LEU A 96 -21.66 35.98 -19.08
N LEU A 97 -21.53 34.96 -18.26
CA LEU A 97 -22.56 34.55 -17.31
C LEU A 97 -22.36 35.25 -15.96
N ASN A 98 -23.46 35.67 -15.35
CA ASN A 98 -23.50 36.16 -13.97
C ASN A 98 -24.03 35.03 -13.08
N GLY A 99 -23.20 34.53 -12.17
CA GLY A 99 -23.51 33.39 -11.33
C GLY A 99 -22.27 32.81 -10.66
N ARG A 100 -22.47 31.79 -9.82
CA ARG A 100 -21.40 31.05 -9.13
C ARG A 100 -21.25 29.67 -9.76
N THR A 101 -20.02 29.20 -9.93
CA THR A 101 -19.75 27.80 -10.27
C THR A 101 -20.17 26.89 -9.12
N VAL A 102 -20.51 25.63 -9.40
CA VAL A 102 -20.80 24.65 -8.34
C VAL A 102 -19.57 24.44 -7.44
N ARG A 103 -18.35 24.65 -7.95
CA ARG A 103 -17.11 24.64 -7.14
C ARG A 103 -17.16 25.75 -6.08
N GLU A 104 -17.44 26.98 -6.48
CA GLU A 104 -17.57 28.13 -5.57
C GLU A 104 -18.71 27.91 -4.55
N LEU A 105 -19.84 27.30 -4.98
CA LEU A 105 -20.91 26.91 -4.06
C LEU A 105 -20.40 25.94 -2.98
N ILE A 106 -19.67 24.89 -3.34
CA ILE A 106 -19.16 23.90 -2.37
C ILE A 106 -18.07 24.48 -1.48
N ASP A 107 -17.18 25.33 -2.03
CA ASP A 107 -16.07 25.93 -1.28
C ASP A 107 -16.54 26.95 -0.22
N GLU A 108 -17.55 27.76 -0.56
CA GLU A 108 -18.02 28.83 0.32
C GLU A 108 -19.21 28.41 1.19
N ASP A 109 -20.16 27.64 0.64
CA ASP A 109 -21.37 27.23 1.37
C ASP A 109 -21.17 25.87 2.09
N GLY A 110 -20.13 25.11 1.74
CA GLY A 110 -19.91 23.73 2.21
C GLY A 110 -20.84 22.71 1.53
N PRO A 111 -21.12 21.55 2.17
CA PRO A 111 -22.09 20.59 1.66
C PRO A 111 -23.47 21.24 1.47
N LEU A 112 -24.05 21.13 0.28
CA LEU A 112 -25.32 21.76 -0.08
C LEU A 112 -26.52 21.04 0.55
N ASP A 113 -27.62 21.78 0.64
CA ASP A 113 -28.93 21.19 0.97
C ASP A 113 -29.31 20.14 -0.09
N PRO A 114 -29.83 18.95 0.30
CA PRO A 114 -30.14 17.89 -0.66
C PRO A 114 -31.14 18.28 -1.74
N SER A 115 -32.14 19.11 -1.41
CA SER A 115 -33.09 19.61 -2.42
C SER A 115 -32.39 20.50 -3.45
N ARG A 116 -31.51 21.39 -2.99
CA ARG A 116 -30.70 22.26 -3.86
C ARG A 116 -29.74 21.45 -4.75
N ALA A 117 -29.07 20.45 -4.19
CA ALA A 117 -28.19 19.55 -4.93
C ALA A 117 -28.97 18.75 -5.99
N ALA A 118 -30.19 18.29 -5.67
CA ALA A 118 -31.05 17.61 -6.64
C ALA A 118 -31.51 18.52 -7.77
N ASP A 119 -31.89 19.76 -7.48
CA ASP A 119 -32.32 20.69 -8.52
C ASP A 119 -31.19 21.00 -9.52
N ILE A 120 -29.98 21.28 -9.00
CA ILE A 120 -28.79 21.48 -9.83
C ILE A 120 -28.54 20.24 -10.70
N ALA A 121 -28.50 19.05 -10.09
CA ALA A 121 -28.25 17.81 -10.82
C ALA A 121 -29.34 17.52 -11.86
N ALA A 122 -30.62 17.81 -11.57
CA ALA A 122 -31.72 17.66 -12.52
C ALA A 122 -31.56 18.58 -13.74
N GLN A 123 -31.09 19.81 -13.54
CA GLN A 123 -30.81 20.75 -14.62
C GLN A 123 -29.61 20.30 -15.47
N VAL A 124 -28.55 19.76 -14.86
CA VAL A 124 -27.42 19.16 -15.58
C VAL A 124 -27.87 17.96 -16.42
N CYS A 125 -28.74 17.10 -15.89
CA CYS A 125 -29.32 16.01 -16.66
C CYS A 125 -30.07 16.52 -17.90
N ARG A 126 -30.82 17.62 -17.81
CA ARG A 126 -31.51 18.22 -18.96
C ARG A 126 -30.54 18.73 -20.03
N ALA A 127 -29.38 19.27 -19.64
CA ALA A 127 -28.31 19.60 -20.58
C ALA A 127 -27.75 18.34 -21.27
N LEU A 128 -27.44 17.30 -20.49
CA LEU A 128 -26.91 16.04 -21.01
C LEU A 128 -27.89 15.33 -21.96
N THR A 129 -29.19 15.34 -21.67
CA THR A 129 -30.22 14.78 -22.56
C THR A 129 -30.18 15.44 -23.95
N VAL A 130 -30.08 16.78 -24.01
CA VAL A 130 -30.02 17.49 -25.30
C VAL A 130 -28.74 17.14 -26.06
N ALA A 131 -27.60 17.12 -25.38
CA ALA A 131 -26.32 16.78 -26.00
C ALA A 131 -26.28 15.33 -26.49
N HIS A 132 -26.68 14.36 -25.65
CA HIS A 132 -26.66 12.94 -25.98
C HIS A 132 -27.60 12.61 -27.15
N ARG A 133 -28.76 13.27 -27.24
CA ARG A 133 -29.68 13.15 -28.41
C ARG A 133 -29.08 13.68 -29.71
N ALA A 134 -28.21 14.69 -29.62
CA ALA A 134 -27.45 15.21 -30.75
C ALA A 134 -26.17 14.38 -31.05
N GLY A 135 -25.95 13.27 -30.33
CA GLY A 135 -24.76 12.43 -30.46
C GLY A 135 -23.49 13.04 -29.85
N ILE A 136 -23.62 14.08 -29.03
CA ILE A 136 -22.51 14.80 -28.39
C ILE A 136 -22.41 14.35 -26.93
N VAL A 137 -21.20 14.01 -26.49
CA VAL A 137 -20.90 13.62 -25.11
C VAL A 137 -20.00 14.67 -24.48
N HIS A 138 -20.30 15.08 -23.24
CA HIS A 138 -19.64 16.19 -22.57
C HIS A 138 -18.20 15.87 -22.16
N ARG A 139 -17.97 14.73 -21.50
CA ARG A 139 -16.68 14.14 -21.09
C ARG A 139 -15.89 14.89 -20.02
N ASP A 140 -16.37 16.03 -19.53
CA ASP A 140 -15.70 16.77 -18.45
C ASP A 140 -16.73 17.39 -17.46
N ILE A 141 -17.74 16.61 -17.04
CA ILE A 141 -18.69 17.07 -16.03
C ILE A 141 -17.99 17.12 -14.67
N LYS A 142 -17.95 18.31 -14.04
CA LYS A 142 -17.34 18.57 -12.73
C LYS A 142 -17.79 19.94 -12.18
N PRO A 143 -17.65 20.22 -10.87
CA PRO A 143 -18.12 21.47 -10.28
C PRO A 143 -17.66 22.76 -10.97
N PRO A 144 -16.40 22.90 -11.45
CA PRO A 144 -15.96 24.09 -12.16
C PRO A 144 -16.65 24.35 -13.51
N ASN A 145 -17.24 23.32 -14.14
CA ASN A 145 -17.85 23.42 -15.48
C ASN A 145 -19.38 23.58 -15.42
N VAL A 146 -19.94 23.84 -14.23
CA VAL A 146 -21.37 24.04 -14.02
C VAL A 146 -21.57 25.35 -13.27
N ILE A 147 -22.28 26.30 -13.87
CA ILE A 147 -22.62 27.59 -13.24
C ILE A 147 -24.09 27.59 -12.86
N LEU A 148 -24.40 28.04 -11.64
CA LEU A 148 -25.73 28.43 -11.20
C LEU A 148 -25.85 29.95 -11.35
N THR A 149 -26.73 30.41 -12.24
CA THR A 149 -26.98 31.85 -12.43
C THR A 149 -27.77 32.43 -11.25
N GLU A 150 -27.77 33.75 -11.13
CA GLU A 150 -28.54 34.44 -10.09
C GLU A 150 -30.05 34.15 -10.18
N GLU A 151 -30.55 33.82 -11.37
CA GLU A 151 -31.95 33.41 -11.60
C GLU A 151 -32.22 31.93 -11.27
N GLY A 152 -31.26 31.21 -10.70
CA GLY A 152 -31.39 29.81 -10.30
C GLY A 152 -31.32 28.82 -11.47
N THR A 153 -30.86 29.24 -12.65
CA THR A 153 -30.72 28.36 -13.82
C THR A 153 -29.28 27.85 -13.92
N VAL A 154 -29.13 26.54 -14.16
CA VAL A 154 -27.83 25.92 -14.39
C VAL A 154 -27.41 26.07 -15.85
N LYS A 155 -26.14 26.41 -16.04
CA LYS A 155 -25.47 26.48 -17.33
C LYS A 155 -24.26 25.56 -17.33
N VAL A 156 -24.29 24.53 -18.18
CA VAL A 156 -23.17 23.61 -18.40
C VAL A 156 -22.21 24.20 -19.43
N LEU A 157 -20.93 24.30 -19.05
CA LEU A 157 -19.82 24.84 -19.82
C LEU A 157 -18.93 23.73 -20.39
N ASP A 158 -18.16 24.04 -21.44
CA ASP A 158 -17.00 23.24 -21.87
C ASP A 158 -17.29 21.82 -22.37
N PHE A 159 -18.18 21.69 -23.36
CA PHE A 159 -18.39 20.42 -24.08
C PHE A 159 -17.11 19.97 -24.81
N GLY A 160 -16.44 18.93 -24.28
CA GLY A 160 -15.68 17.95 -25.06
C GLY A 160 -14.29 18.29 -25.59
N VAL A 161 -13.81 19.54 -25.52
CA VAL A 161 -12.53 19.98 -26.12
C VAL A 161 -11.30 19.17 -25.65
N ALA A 162 -11.39 18.55 -24.46
CA ALA A 162 -10.31 17.80 -23.80
C ALA A 162 -9.88 16.48 -24.48
N LYS A 163 -10.70 15.88 -25.36
CA LYS A 163 -10.34 14.58 -25.99
C LYS A 163 -9.37 14.72 -27.16
N PHE A 164 -9.01 15.95 -27.56
CA PHE A 164 -8.04 16.17 -28.64
C PHE A 164 -6.61 15.75 -28.29
N MET A 165 -6.20 15.92 -27.03
CA MET A 165 -4.85 15.59 -26.60
C MET A 165 -4.60 14.07 -26.54
N ALA A 166 -5.65 13.28 -26.28
CA ALA A 166 -5.57 11.83 -26.14
C ALA A 166 -5.63 11.08 -27.48
N ALA A 167 -6.28 11.63 -28.51
CA ALA A 167 -6.44 10.97 -29.80
C ALA A 167 -5.18 11.03 -30.68
N THR A 168 -4.34 12.06 -30.53
CA THR A 168 -3.15 12.27 -31.39
C THR A 168 -1.88 11.62 -30.83
N ALA A 169 -1.78 11.38 -29.53
CA ALA A 169 -0.55 10.90 -28.88
C ALA A 169 -0.57 9.40 -28.51
N GLY A 170 -1.56 8.64 -28.99
CA GLY A 170 -1.73 7.22 -28.72
C GLY A 170 -2.01 6.92 -27.24
N ALA A 171 -2.18 5.63 -26.90
CA ALA A 171 -2.47 5.15 -25.53
C ALA A 171 -1.42 5.56 -24.46
N GLY A 172 -0.32 6.18 -24.88
CA GLY A 172 0.80 6.65 -24.06
C GLY A 172 0.68 8.07 -23.51
N PHE A 173 -0.25 8.93 -23.95
CA PHE A 173 -0.30 10.32 -23.46
C PHE A 173 -0.81 10.42 -22.02
N LEU A 174 -1.86 9.65 -21.70
CA LEU A 174 -2.41 9.60 -20.33
C LEU A 174 -1.48 8.89 -19.34
N THR A 175 -0.51 8.11 -19.84
CA THR A 175 0.49 7.38 -19.05
C THR A 175 1.87 8.04 -19.04
N ARG A 176 2.11 9.11 -19.80
CA ARG A 176 3.41 9.81 -19.86
C ARG A 176 3.38 11.27 -19.43
N SER A 177 2.23 11.89 -19.29
CA SER A 177 2.16 13.29 -18.86
C SER A 177 1.97 13.37 -17.35
N SER A 178 3.00 13.82 -16.64
CA SER A 178 2.94 14.35 -15.27
C SER A 178 1.98 15.55 -15.12
N ASP A 179 1.40 16.03 -16.23
CA ASP A 179 0.70 17.31 -16.33
C ASP A 179 -0.82 17.18 -16.55
N ALA A 180 -1.39 15.97 -16.48
CA ALA A 180 -2.85 15.86 -16.41
C ALA A 180 -3.31 16.43 -15.05
N PRO A 181 -4.13 17.50 -15.00
CA PRO A 181 -4.49 18.14 -13.74
C PRO A 181 -5.18 17.11 -12.84
N VAL A 182 -4.55 16.80 -11.70
CA VAL A 182 -5.03 15.82 -10.71
C VAL A 182 -6.51 16.07 -10.33
N GLY A 183 -6.97 17.33 -10.37
CA GLY A 183 -8.37 17.70 -10.13
C GLY A 183 -9.40 17.08 -11.09
N THR A 184 -9.07 16.86 -12.36
CA THR A 184 -10.02 16.29 -13.34
C THR A 184 -10.22 14.77 -13.12
N LEU A 185 -9.24 14.08 -12.54
CA LEU A 185 -9.32 12.64 -12.32
C LEU A 185 -10.39 12.24 -11.30
N HIS A 186 -10.73 13.13 -10.35
CA HIS A 186 -11.72 12.90 -9.29
C HIS A 186 -13.17 12.67 -9.77
N TYR A 187 -13.45 12.99 -11.04
CA TYR A 187 -14.78 12.87 -11.64
C TYR A 187 -14.78 11.90 -12.83
N MET A 188 -13.64 11.25 -13.12
CA MET A 188 -13.47 10.50 -14.36
C MET A 188 -14.07 9.09 -14.27
N ALA A 189 -14.96 8.75 -15.21
CA ALA A 189 -15.59 7.43 -15.27
C ALA A 189 -14.59 6.29 -15.52
N PRO A 190 -14.80 5.09 -14.94
CA PRO A 190 -13.85 3.98 -14.99
C PRO A 190 -13.52 3.52 -16.41
N GLU A 191 -14.50 3.51 -17.31
CA GLU A 191 -14.34 3.12 -18.71
C GLU A 191 -13.38 4.02 -19.50
N ARG A 192 -13.02 5.20 -18.95
CA ARG A 192 -11.99 6.06 -19.55
C ARG A 192 -10.56 5.55 -19.32
N PHE A 193 -10.36 4.61 -18.39
CA PHE A 193 -9.06 4.04 -18.06
C PHE A 193 -8.84 2.63 -18.65
N THR A 194 -9.90 1.92 -19.02
CA THR A 194 -9.85 0.47 -19.34
C THR A 194 -10.07 0.12 -20.83
N GLN A 195 -10.40 1.10 -21.68
CA GLN A 195 -10.85 0.98 -23.08
C GLN A 195 -12.16 0.19 -23.29
N GLY A 196 -13.18 0.87 -23.84
CA GLY A 196 -14.41 0.28 -24.38
C GLY A 196 -15.64 0.48 -23.50
N GLY A 197 -16.61 1.28 -23.96
CA GLY A 197 -17.89 1.51 -23.29
C GLY A 197 -18.73 2.62 -23.94
N ASP A 198 -20.02 2.69 -23.60
CA ASP A 198 -20.89 3.81 -23.97
C ASP A 198 -20.35 5.09 -23.34
N VAL A 199 -19.89 6.01 -24.18
CA VAL A 199 -19.21 7.23 -23.74
C VAL A 199 -20.19 8.18 -23.04
N SER A 200 -21.50 8.11 -23.35
CA SER A 200 -22.54 8.97 -22.77
C SER A 200 -22.83 8.63 -21.30
N ALA A 201 -22.80 7.35 -20.95
CA ALA A 201 -22.93 6.86 -19.57
C ALA A 201 -21.79 7.36 -18.66
N GLY A 202 -20.64 7.74 -19.23
CA GLY A 202 -19.54 8.36 -18.52
C GLY A 202 -19.88 9.73 -17.94
N ASP A 203 -20.69 10.53 -18.64
CA ASP A 203 -21.13 11.85 -18.12
C ASP A 203 -22.01 11.71 -16.88
N LEU A 204 -22.78 10.62 -16.80
CA LEU A 204 -23.65 10.33 -15.66
C LEU A 204 -22.87 9.82 -14.45
N TYR A 205 -21.78 9.10 -14.67
CA TYR A 205 -20.85 8.78 -13.60
C TYR A 205 -20.18 10.04 -13.03
N SER A 206 -19.70 10.93 -13.91
CA SER A 206 -19.13 12.21 -13.51
C SER A 206 -20.13 13.09 -12.75
N LEU A 207 -21.40 13.09 -13.17
CA LEU A 207 -22.50 13.70 -12.43
C LEU A 207 -22.70 13.03 -11.05
N GLY A 208 -22.58 11.71 -10.94
CA GLY A 208 -22.60 10.99 -9.66
C GLY A 208 -21.50 11.42 -8.71
N CYS A 209 -20.28 11.63 -9.21
CA CYS A 209 -19.16 12.15 -8.42
C CYS A 209 -19.44 13.57 -7.92
N MET A 210 -19.93 14.43 -8.82
CA MET A 210 -20.31 15.81 -8.48
C MET A 210 -21.48 15.86 -7.49
N LEU A 211 -22.49 15.00 -7.64
CA LEU A 211 -23.63 14.93 -6.72
C LEU A 211 -23.20 14.46 -5.33
N HIS A 212 -22.33 13.45 -5.25
CA HIS A 212 -21.74 13.03 -3.97
C HIS A 212 -21.02 14.20 -3.28
N GLU A 213 -20.22 14.95 -4.03
CA GLU A 213 -19.49 16.09 -3.48
C GLU A 213 -20.40 17.25 -3.09
N MET A 214 -21.41 17.59 -3.89
CA MET A 214 -22.41 18.59 -3.51
C MET A 214 -23.12 18.20 -2.20
N LEU A 215 -23.43 16.91 -2.01
CA LEU A 215 -24.14 16.44 -0.83
C LEU A 215 -23.25 16.37 0.41
N THR A 216 -21.96 16.07 0.26
CA THR A 216 -21.09 15.68 1.39
C THR A 216 -19.87 16.59 1.62
N GLY A 217 -19.56 17.47 0.65
CA GLY A 217 -18.37 18.31 0.63
C GLY A 217 -17.09 17.61 0.19
N VAL A 218 -17.12 16.30 -0.09
CA VAL A 218 -15.96 15.52 -0.55
C VAL A 218 -16.32 14.62 -1.73
N THR A 219 -15.37 14.35 -2.61
CA THR A 219 -15.55 13.43 -3.74
C THR A 219 -15.69 11.98 -3.26
N PRO A 220 -16.34 11.09 -4.03
CA PRO A 220 -16.58 9.71 -3.60
C PRO A 220 -15.29 8.88 -3.47
N PHE A 221 -14.22 9.32 -4.16
CA PHE A 221 -12.87 8.78 -4.05
C PHE A 221 -11.90 9.92 -3.77
N THR A 222 -10.94 9.68 -2.90
CA THR A 222 -9.91 10.65 -2.51
C THR A 222 -8.53 10.03 -2.71
N GLY A 223 -7.60 10.77 -3.31
CA GLY A 223 -6.26 10.27 -3.59
C GLY A 223 -5.33 11.39 -4.02
N THR A 224 -4.08 11.34 -3.57
CA THR A 224 -3.08 12.38 -3.86
C THR A 224 -2.30 12.14 -5.15
N SER A 225 -2.45 10.95 -5.76
CA SER A 225 -1.84 10.64 -7.05
C SER A 225 -2.88 10.20 -8.08
N ALA A 226 -2.56 10.44 -9.35
CA ALA A 226 -3.38 10.01 -10.48
C ALA A 226 -3.67 8.51 -10.44
N ALA A 227 -2.69 7.68 -10.09
CA ALA A 227 -2.85 6.24 -9.99
C ALA A 227 -3.82 5.82 -8.87
N VAL A 228 -3.82 6.51 -7.73
CA VAL A 228 -4.74 6.23 -6.61
C VAL A 228 -6.17 6.61 -6.99
N LEU A 229 -6.37 7.79 -7.59
CA LEU A 229 -7.69 8.20 -8.06
C LEU A 229 -8.22 7.27 -9.15
N MET A 230 -7.37 6.88 -10.11
CA MET A 230 -7.71 5.88 -11.13
C MET A 230 -8.10 4.54 -10.48
N HIS A 231 -7.35 4.07 -9.49
CA HIS A 231 -7.67 2.86 -8.75
C HIS A 231 -9.04 2.98 -8.06
N GLY A 232 -9.32 4.09 -7.38
CA GLY A 232 -10.61 4.35 -6.74
C GLY A 232 -11.77 4.30 -7.74
N HIS A 233 -11.64 5.03 -8.85
CA HIS A 233 -12.66 5.06 -9.89
C HIS A 233 -12.91 3.70 -10.53
N VAL A 234 -11.88 2.88 -10.76
CA VAL A 234 -12.03 1.58 -11.45
C VAL A 234 -12.40 0.44 -10.50
N TYR A 235 -11.93 0.44 -9.25
CA TYR A 235 -11.96 -0.76 -8.40
C TYR A 235 -12.58 -0.59 -7.01
N GLU A 236 -12.65 0.62 -6.45
CA GLU A 236 -13.21 0.84 -5.11
C GLU A 236 -14.71 1.08 -5.17
N GLU A 237 -15.45 0.62 -4.16
CA GLU A 237 -16.84 1.05 -3.99
C GLU A 237 -16.86 2.53 -3.56
N PRO A 238 -17.69 3.37 -4.20
CA PRO A 238 -17.81 4.77 -3.80
C PRO A 238 -18.34 4.85 -2.38
N ARG A 239 -17.74 5.74 -1.58
CA ARG A 239 -18.24 6.04 -0.24
C ARG A 239 -19.71 6.44 -0.31
N ARG A 240 -20.54 5.95 0.62
CA ARG A 240 -21.95 6.34 0.65
C ARG A 240 -22.09 7.75 1.23
N PRO A 241 -22.96 8.61 0.67
CA PRO A 241 -23.27 9.89 1.29
C PRO A 241 -23.65 9.79 2.77
N SER A 242 -24.40 8.74 3.15
CA SER A 242 -24.82 8.52 4.55
C SER A 242 -23.69 8.22 5.55
N GLU A 243 -22.53 7.76 5.08
CA GLU A 243 -21.34 7.57 5.94
C GLU A 243 -20.68 8.89 6.36
N LEU A 244 -21.06 9.98 5.71
CA LEU A 244 -20.61 11.34 6.01
C LEU A 244 -21.73 12.18 6.62
N ARG A 245 -22.95 11.95 6.15
CA ARG A 245 -24.16 12.67 6.56
C ARG A 245 -25.32 11.68 6.72
N PRO A 246 -25.51 11.08 7.92
CA PRO A 246 -26.48 10.00 8.15
C PRO A 246 -27.91 10.30 7.68
N GLU A 247 -28.32 11.57 7.65
CA GLU A 247 -29.62 12.03 7.16
C GLU A 247 -29.84 11.76 5.65
N LEU A 248 -28.78 11.45 4.91
CA LEU A 248 -28.83 11.10 3.49
C LEU A 248 -29.14 9.62 3.23
N ALA A 249 -29.26 8.79 4.29
CA ALA A 249 -29.54 7.37 4.14
C ALA A 249 -30.80 7.08 3.32
N GLY A 250 -30.78 6.00 2.55
CA GLY A 250 -31.89 5.59 1.69
C GLY A 250 -31.76 6.18 0.29
N VAL A 251 -32.59 7.18 -0.04
CA VAL A 251 -32.77 7.62 -1.44
C VAL A 251 -31.52 8.25 -2.04
N TRP A 252 -30.69 8.96 -1.26
CA TRP A 252 -29.46 9.58 -1.78
C TRP A 252 -28.33 8.58 -1.96
N ASP A 253 -28.17 7.64 -1.02
CA ASP A 253 -27.24 6.51 -1.18
C ASP A 253 -27.60 5.72 -2.43
N GLU A 254 -28.88 5.34 -2.60
CA GLU A 254 -29.33 4.58 -3.77
C GLU A 254 -29.03 5.33 -5.08
N LEU A 255 -29.35 6.63 -5.12
CA LEU A 255 -29.18 7.46 -6.32
C LEU A 255 -27.71 7.65 -6.70
N VAL A 256 -26.87 8.01 -5.72
CA VAL A 256 -25.43 8.24 -5.94
C VAL A 256 -24.72 6.94 -6.29
N LEU A 257 -24.98 5.85 -5.58
CA LEU A 257 -24.39 4.54 -5.89
C LEU A 257 -24.84 4.03 -7.28
N ARG A 258 -26.08 4.31 -7.68
CA ARG A 258 -26.58 3.92 -9.01
C ARG A 258 -25.89 4.68 -10.14
N LEU A 259 -25.50 5.94 -9.93
CA LEU A 259 -24.69 6.70 -10.88
C LEU A 259 -23.22 6.24 -10.91
N LEU A 260 -22.69 5.83 -9.76
CA LEU A 260 -21.29 5.46 -9.58
C LEU A 260 -21.02 3.95 -9.78
N VAL A 261 -22.01 3.19 -10.26
CA VAL A 261 -21.82 1.79 -10.64
C VAL A 261 -20.79 1.70 -11.77
N LYS A 262 -19.88 0.73 -11.65
CA LYS A 262 -18.71 0.64 -12.54
C LYS A 262 -19.09 0.25 -13.96
N ASP A 263 -20.07 -0.64 -14.11
CA ASP A 263 -20.64 -1.01 -15.41
C ASP A 263 -21.46 0.16 -16.01
N PRO A 264 -21.05 0.75 -17.15
CA PRO A 264 -21.76 1.85 -17.79
C PRO A 264 -23.21 1.48 -18.18
N ALA A 265 -23.48 0.23 -18.55
CA ALA A 265 -24.81 -0.21 -18.98
C ALA A 265 -25.82 -0.30 -17.81
N ALA A 266 -25.34 -0.34 -16.57
CA ALA A 266 -26.16 -0.35 -15.37
C ALA A 266 -26.58 1.05 -14.90
N ARG A 267 -26.02 2.12 -15.49
CA ARG A 267 -26.37 3.51 -15.13
C ARG A 267 -27.71 3.90 -15.76
N PRO A 268 -28.51 4.78 -15.12
CA PRO A 268 -29.75 5.29 -15.72
C PRO A 268 -29.42 6.16 -16.94
N ASP A 269 -30.40 6.48 -17.78
CA ASP A 269 -30.26 7.53 -18.78
C ASP A 269 -30.49 8.93 -18.17
N ALA A 270 -30.00 9.98 -18.83
CA ALA A 270 -30.10 11.34 -18.33
C ALA A 270 -31.55 11.84 -18.18
N GLU A 271 -32.46 11.40 -19.05
CA GLU A 271 -33.85 11.88 -19.06
C GLU A 271 -34.65 11.31 -17.89
N SER A 272 -34.56 9.99 -17.64
CA SER A 272 -35.21 9.35 -16.50
C SER A 272 -34.65 9.85 -15.16
N LEU A 273 -33.35 10.12 -15.10
CA LEU A 273 -32.68 10.68 -13.93
C LEU A 273 -33.14 12.11 -13.63
N ALA A 274 -33.31 12.96 -14.66
CA ALA A 274 -33.80 14.33 -14.49
C ALA A 274 -35.18 14.36 -13.81
N VAL A 275 -36.08 13.46 -14.21
CA VAL A 275 -37.42 13.34 -13.61
C VAL A 275 -37.34 12.94 -12.14
N ARG A 276 -36.51 11.95 -11.81
CA ARG A 276 -36.33 11.46 -10.44
C ARG A 276 -35.73 12.54 -9.52
N LEU A 277 -34.70 13.25 -9.98
CA LEU A 277 -34.07 14.33 -9.22
C LEU A 277 -35.01 15.53 -9.01
N ALA A 278 -35.79 15.91 -10.04
CA ALA A 278 -36.77 16.98 -9.91
C ALA A 278 -37.90 16.65 -8.90
N ALA A 279 -38.25 15.37 -8.75
CA ALA A 279 -39.18 14.93 -7.71
C ALA A 279 -38.54 15.07 -6.31
N LEU A 280 -37.28 14.69 -6.13
CA LEU A 280 -36.57 14.81 -4.85
C LEU A 280 -36.38 16.26 -4.41
N ALA A 281 -36.13 17.17 -5.36
CA ALA A 281 -36.07 18.61 -5.08
C ALA A 281 -37.38 19.14 -4.46
N ARG A 282 -38.52 18.48 -4.70
CA ARG A 282 -39.85 18.92 -4.21
C ARG A 282 -40.25 18.33 -2.85
N VAL A 283 -39.57 17.30 -2.34
CA VAL A 283 -40.00 16.54 -1.13
C VAL A 283 -39.50 17.13 0.20
N ALA A 284 -38.56 18.08 0.18
CA ALA A 284 -37.96 18.67 1.40
C ALA A 284 -38.70 19.91 1.95
N ALA A 285 -40.03 19.82 2.10
CA ALA A 285 -40.80 20.75 2.96
C ALA A 285 -41.43 19.95 4.12
N PRO A 286 -41.42 20.45 5.37
CA PRO A 286 -41.51 19.61 6.56
C PRO A 286 -42.94 19.23 6.96
N VAL A 287 -43.15 17.98 7.43
CA VAL A 287 -44.29 17.53 8.27
C VAL A 287 -43.79 16.40 9.24
N PRO A 288 -44.23 16.31 10.52
CA PRO A 288 -43.53 15.57 11.61
C PRO A 288 -44.01 14.13 11.90
N GLU A 289 -43.20 13.40 12.72
CA GLU A 289 -43.21 11.95 13.10
C GLU A 289 -44.42 11.40 13.91
N PRO A 290 -44.49 10.05 14.18
CA PRO A 290 -44.06 9.51 15.51
C PRO A 290 -43.54 8.02 15.64
N VAL A 291 -42.55 7.82 16.54
CA VAL A 291 -42.42 6.92 17.75
C VAL A 291 -42.14 5.38 17.70
N THR A 292 -41.29 4.98 18.67
CA THR A 292 -40.53 3.77 19.13
C THR A 292 -41.22 2.47 19.60
N ALA A 293 -40.43 1.36 19.76
CA ALA A 293 -40.56 0.38 20.88
C ALA A 293 -39.29 -0.49 21.14
N VAL A 294 -39.07 -0.89 22.41
CA VAL A 294 -37.92 -1.63 23.04
C VAL A 294 -38.43 -2.85 23.83
N LEU A 295 -37.68 -3.98 24.00
CA LEU A 295 -37.80 -4.97 25.12
C LEU A 295 -36.53 -5.88 25.31
N PRO A 296 -36.33 -6.60 26.47
CA PRO A 296 -35.02 -6.89 27.14
C PRO A 296 -34.59 -8.38 27.41
N ASP A 297 -33.46 -8.54 28.14
CA ASP A 297 -32.49 -9.64 28.50
C ASP A 297 -32.96 -10.91 29.28
N PRO A 298 -32.18 -12.04 29.37
CA PRO A 298 -31.42 -12.40 30.62
C PRO A 298 -30.16 -13.34 30.52
N ALA A 299 -29.41 -13.50 31.64
CA ALA A 299 -28.15 -14.28 31.88
C ALA A 299 -28.35 -15.60 32.74
N PRO A 300 -27.32 -16.23 33.39
CA PRO A 300 -26.20 -17.14 32.97
C PRO A 300 -26.20 -18.55 33.68
N PRO A 301 -25.20 -19.47 33.51
CA PRO A 301 -24.31 -19.83 34.65
C PRO A 301 -22.86 -20.40 34.39
N THR A 302 -21.94 -20.05 35.32
CA THR A 302 -20.86 -20.75 36.10
C THR A 302 -19.93 -21.91 35.63
N SER A 303 -18.60 -21.61 35.68
CA SER A 303 -17.40 -22.28 36.28
C SER A 303 -16.95 -23.74 36.04
N TYR A 304 -15.63 -23.93 35.78
CA TYR A 304 -14.78 -24.98 36.40
C TYR A 304 -13.33 -24.50 36.66
N VAL A 305 -12.81 -24.80 37.85
CA VAL A 305 -11.42 -24.62 38.31
C VAL A 305 -10.75 -26.00 38.31
N ILE A 306 -9.58 -26.15 37.67
CA ILE A 306 -8.63 -27.22 37.98
C ILE A 306 -7.21 -26.66 37.95
N ALA A 307 -6.50 -26.84 39.06
CA ALA A 307 -5.05 -26.77 39.20
C ALA A 307 -4.57 -28.07 39.90
N PRO A 308 -3.27 -28.36 39.96
CA PRO A 308 -2.35 -28.76 38.89
C PRO A 308 -1.83 -30.21 39.11
N PRO A 309 -0.83 -30.69 38.34
CA PRO A 309 0.32 -31.28 39.01
C PRO A 309 1.68 -30.73 38.51
N GLN A 310 2.60 -30.66 39.48
CA GLN A 310 4.02 -30.28 39.42
C GLN A 310 4.89 -31.55 39.15
N PRO A 311 6.22 -31.43 38.93
CA PRO A 311 6.90 -31.89 37.71
C PRO A 311 7.65 -33.21 37.90
N VAL A 312 8.03 -33.85 36.78
CA VAL A 312 9.08 -34.88 36.78
C VAL A 312 10.30 -34.34 36.06
N ALA A 313 11.38 -34.12 36.81
CA ALA A 313 12.70 -33.79 36.30
C ALA A 313 13.41 -35.04 35.78
N LEU A 314 14.06 -34.95 34.62
CA LEU A 314 15.17 -35.82 34.25
C LEU A 314 16.29 -35.01 33.56
N ALA A 315 17.50 -35.29 34.03
CA ALA A 315 18.76 -34.60 33.78
C ALA A 315 19.41 -34.99 32.41
N PRO A 316 20.55 -34.39 32.02
CA PRO A 316 20.92 -34.15 30.63
C PRO A 316 21.65 -35.32 29.98
N ARG A 317 21.50 -35.49 28.66
CA ARG A 317 22.43 -36.30 27.86
C ARG A 317 23.14 -35.40 26.86
N ARG A 318 24.46 -35.29 27.05
CA ARG A 318 25.44 -34.70 26.15
C ARG A 318 25.36 -35.41 24.79
N ALA A 319 25.24 -34.66 23.71
CA ALA A 319 25.47 -35.15 22.35
C ALA A 319 26.56 -34.29 21.69
N LEU A 320 27.53 -35.01 21.12
CA LEU A 320 28.78 -34.51 20.57
C LEU A 320 28.57 -33.63 19.34
N TRP A 321 29.43 -32.62 19.26
CA TRP A 321 29.64 -31.75 18.11
C TRP A 321 30.22 -32.52 16.94
N VAL A 322 29.64 -32.37 15.76
CA VAL A 322 30.31 -32.66 14.48
C VAL A 322 30.22 -31.41 13.62
N THR A 323 31.36 -30.73 13.49
CA THR A 323 31.65 -29.66 12.53
C THR A 323 31.52 -30.17 11.09
N ALA A 324 30.78 -29.45 10.25
CA ALA A 324 30.83 -29.61 8.79
C ALA A 324 31.39 -28.32 8.16
N VAL A 325 32.62 -28.44 7.66
CA VAL A 325 33.32 -27.47 6.81
C VAL A 325 32.99 -27.82 5.35
N ALA A 326 32.41 -26.89 4.59
CA ALA A 326 32.65 -26.73 3.15
C ALA A 326 31.97 -25.46 2.60
N VAL A 327 32.76 -24.60 1.93
CA VAL A 327 32.52 -23.83 0.69
C VAL A 327 33.37 -22.55 0.74
N LEU A 328 34.54 -22.62 0.11
CA LEU A 328 35.48 -21.51 -0.08
C LEU A 328 35.32 -20.98 -1.51
N ALA A 329 34.56 -19.89 -1.67
CA ALA A 329 34.64 -18.88 -2.74
C ALA A 329 33.51 -17.81 -2.66
N ALA A 330 32.43 -18.05 -1.92
CA ALA A 330 31.23 -17.20 -1.89
C ALA A 330 31.07 -16.28 -0.65
N GLY A 331 32.03 -16.27 0.27
CA GLY A 331 31.82 -15.77 1.64
C GLY A 331 31.33 -14.32 1.74
N ALA A 332 31.84 -13.41 0.91
CA ALA A 332 31.51 -11.98 1.00
C ALA A 332 30.07 -11.67 0.56
N LEU A 333 29.57 -12.32 -0.50
CA LEU A 333 28.20 -12.15 -0.99
C LEU A 333 27.18 -12.77 -0.02
N THR A 334 27.47 -13.97 0.49
CA THR A 334 26.64 -14.63 1.50
C THR A 334 26.61 -13.83 2.81
N ALA A 335 27.75 -13.32 3.27
CA ALA A 335 27.80 -12.47 4.46
C ALA A 335 27.11 -11.12 4.25
N THR A 336 27.18 -10.55 3.03
CA THR A 336 26.43 -9.33 2.69
C THR A 336 24.93 -9.61 2.71
N LEU A 337 24.47 -10.71 2.11
CA LEU A 337 23.06 -11.11 2.17
C LEU A 337 22.58 -11.39 3.60
N LEU A 338 23.39 -12.06 4.43
CA LEU A 338 23.09 -12.27 5.85
C LEU A 338 23.10 -10.96 6.65
N ALA A 339 23.95 -9.99 6.32
CA ALA A 339 23.92 -8.66 6.96
C ALA A 339 22.70 -7.83 6.51
N LEU A 340 22.28 -7.99 5.24
CA LEU A 340 21.12 -7.32 4.67
C LEU A 340 19.80 -8.00 5.06
N ALA A 341 19.85 -9.26 5.47
CA ALA A 341 18.73 -10.07 5.88
C ALA A 341 19.13 -11.00 7.04
N PRO A 342 19.47 -10.45 8.23
CA PRO A 342 19.96 -11.26 9.36
C PRO A 342 18.92 -12.26 9.91
N TRP A 343 17.73 -12.22 9.36
CA TRP A 343 16.60 -13.07 9.69
C TRP A 343 16.54 -14.27 8.74
N GLU A 344 17.10 -14.15 7.53
CA GLU A 344 17.05 -15.20 6.52
C GLU A 344 18.24 -16.17 6.65
N SER A 345 17.96 -17.48 6.57
CA SER A 345 19.00 -18.52 6.64
C SER A 345 19.60 -18.75 5.25
N ALA A 346 20.92 -18.78 5.11
CA ALA A 346 21.60 -19.08 3.85
C ALA A 346 22.29 -20.45 3.92
N THR A 347 21.75 -21.46 3.21
CA THR A 347 22.42 -22.77 3.03
C THR A 347 22.76 -23.01 1.56
N ASP A 348 24.01 -23.42 1.29
CA ASP A 348 24.47 -23.82 -0.05
C ASP A 348 24.01 -25.26 -0.39
N SER A 349 23.56 -25.50 -1.62
CA SER A 349 23.00 -26.78 -2.07
C SER A 349 23.95 -27.56 -3.01
N GLY A 350 25.26 -27.45 -2.79
CA GLY A 350 26.26 -28.24 -3.51
C GLY A 350 26.12 -29.74 -3.23
N ASN A 351 25.53 -30.46 -4.19
CA ASN A 351 25.38 -31.92 -4.34
C ASN A 351 24.23 -32.63 -3.57
N GLY A 352 23.35 -33.22 -4.38
CA GLY A 352 22.28 -34.18 -4.08
C GLY A 352 22.23 -34.80 -2.69
N GLY A 353 21.24 -34.37 -1.92
CA GLY A 353 20.79 -35.04 -0.70
C GLY A 353 20.00 -34.07 0.19
N GLY A 354 18.70 -34.32 0.36
CA GLY A 354 17.81 -33.76 1.38
C GLY A 354 17.95 -32.26 1.70
N VAL A 355 16.94 -31.46 1.32
CA VAL A 355 16.76 -30.11 1.88
C VAL A 355 16.59 -30.24 3.40
N THR A 356 17.68 -30.08 4.13
CA THR A 356 17.64 -29.81 5.56
C THR A 356 17.36 -28.32 5.69
N VAL A 357 16.10 -28.01 6.00
CA VAL A 357 15.71 -26.65 6.38
C VAL A 357 16.42 -26.32 7.69
N ALA A 358 17.33 -25.35 7.59
CA ALA A 358 17.99 -24.54 8.63
C ALA A 358 18.96 -25.23 9.62
N PRO A 359 20.15 -24.66 9.90
CA PRO A 359 20.45 -24.41 11.30
C PRO A 359 19.46 -23.34 11.76
N ALA A 360 18.35 -23.81 12.34
CA ALA A 360 17.26 -23.08 12.99
C ALA A 360 17.18 -21.57 12.71
N ALA A 361 16.15 -21.13 11.97
CA ALA A 361 15.39 -19.91 12.27
C ALA A 361 16.16 -18.91 13.17
N LEU A 362 17.21 -18.24 12.65
CA LEU A 362 18.27 -17.65 13.48
C LEU A 362 17.68 -16.68 14.53
N THR A 363 16.65 -15.94 14.13
CA THR A 363 15.91 -15.00 14.95
C THR A 363 14.95 -15.62 15.98
N GLN A 364 14.70 -16.93 15.97
CA GLN A 364 13.96 -17.60 17.05
C GLN A 364 14.73 -17.53 18.39
N THR A 365 16.05 -17.36 18.30
CA THR A 365 16.95 -17.14 19.43
C THR A 365 17.13 -15.65 19.78
N LEU A 366 16.38 -14.75 19.11
CA LEU A 366 16.49 -13.32 19.28
C LEU A 366 16.44 -12.93 20.76
N SER A 367 17.47 -12.23 21.20
CA SER A 367 17.67 -11.78 22.56
C SER A 367 18.34 -10.41 22.58
N GLU A 368 18.34 -9.76 23.74
CA GLU A 368 19.09 -8.52 23.95
C GLU A 368 20.59 -8.81 23.99
N GLY A 369 21.36 -8.05 23.20
CA GLY A 369 22.82 -8.06 23.23
C GLY A 369 23.37 -7.11 24.29
N THR A 370 24.62 -7.35 24.68
CA THR A 370 25.35 -6.49 25.61
C THR A 370 25.97 -5.28 24.89
N ALA A 371 26.47 -4.31 25.66
CA ALA A 371 27.29 -3.23 25.11
C ALA A 371 28.55 -3.76 24.37
N ASP A 372 29.13 -4.87 24.83
CA ASP A 372 30.27 -5.51 24.15
C ASP A 372 29.87 -6.11 22.79
N ASP A 373 28.66 -6.69 22.68
CA ASP A 373 28.15 -7.18 21.40
C ASP A 373 27.96 -6.03 20.37
N SER A 374 27.82 -4.80 20.85
CA SER A 374 27.59 -3.58 20.07
C SER A 374 28.88 -2.90 19.59
N LYS A 375 30.06 -3.40 19.99
CA LYS A 375 31.35 -2.88 19.54
C LYS A 375 31.72 -3.40 18.15
N GLY A 376 32.23 -2.49 17.31
CA GLY A 376 32.86 -2.85 16.05
C GLY A 376 34.36 -3.19 16.23
N PRO A 377 35.03 -3.60 15.14
CA PRO A 377 34.44 -3.86 13.83
C PRO A 377 33.62 -5.14 13.78
N ALA A 378 32.70 -5.20 12.81
CA ALA A 378 31.99 -6.42 12.46
C ALA A 378 32.98 -7.58 12.24
N PRO A 379 32.62 -8.82 12.65
CA PRO A 379 33.49 -9.98 12.47
C PRO A 379 33.93 -10.14 11.01
N ALA A 380 35.24 -10.35 10.81
CA ALA A 380 35.79 -10.56 9.48
C ALA A 380 35.20 -11.82 8.83
N VAL A 381 34.86 -11.72 7.55
CA VAL A 381 34.30 -12.84 6.79
C VAL A 381 35.45 -13.65 6.20
N LYS A 382 35.55 -14.92 6.60
CA LYS A 382 36.61 -15.82 6.14
C LYS A 382 36.61 -15.92 4.61
N GLY A 383 37.75 -15.61 4.00
CA GLY A 383 37.94 -15.68 2.53
C GLY A 383 37.41 -14.46 1.76
N ALA A 384 36.77 -13.50 2.41
CA ALA A 384 36.39 -12.24 1.75
C ALA A 384 37.61 -11.37 1.46
N ARG A 385 37.56 -10.66 0.33
CA ARG A 385 38.59 -9.70 -0.09
C ARG A 385 37.93 -8.35 -0.29
N ARG A 386 38.64 -7.28 0.09
CA ARG A 386 38.20 -5.91 -0.13
C ARG A 386 38.42 -5.55 -1.60
N GLY A 387 37.44 -4.92 -2.23
CA GLY A 387 37.54 -4.41 -3.58
C GLY A 387 36.38 -4.83 -4.50
N GLY A 388 36.32 -4.24 -5.69
CA GLY A 388 35.43 -4.65 -6.77
C GLY A 388 34.03 -4.05 -6.73
N ALA A 389 33.22 -4.35 -7.74
CA ALA A 389 31.87 -3.83 -7.90
C ALA A 389 30.85 -4.97 -8.00
N ILE A 390 29.75 -4.85 -7.28
CA ILE A 390 28.63 -5.79 -7.31
C ILE A 390 27.46 -5.16 -8.05
N THR A 391 26.88 -5.91 -8.99
CA THR A 391 25.59 -5.56 -9.59
C THR A 391 24.46 -6.28 -8.84
N VAL A 392 23.46 -5.53 -8.38
CA VAL A 392 22.21 -6.08 -7.83
C VAL A 392 21.14 -5.94 -8.90
N LEU A 393 20.54 -7.05 -9.32
CA LEU A 393 19.45 -7.05 -10.29
C LEU A 393 18.11 -7.26 -9.60
N GLU A 394 17.12 -6.44 -9.93
CA GLU A 394 15.78 -6.53 -9.36
C GLU A 394 14.69 -6.45 -10.43
N SER A 395 13.65 -7.28 -10.27
CA SER A 395 12.43 -7.24 -11.08
C SER A 395 11.41 -6.21 -10.60
N SER A 396 11.54 -5.80 -9.34
CA SER A 396 10.65 -4.84 -8.69
C SER A 396 11.41 -3.54 -8.41
N PRO A 397 10.82 -2.37 -8.73
CA PRO A 397 11.50 -1.09 -8.59
C PRO A 397 11.80 -0.77 -7.12
N ILE A 398 12.91 -0.06 -6.89
CA ILE A 398 13.11 0.70 -5.66
C ILE A 398 12.11 1.87 -5.68
N LYS A 399 11.26 1.95 -4.66
CA LYS A 399 10.19 2.95 -4.62
C LYS A 399 10.66 4.28 -4.09
N THR A 400 11.66 4.26 -3.21
CA THR A 400 12.21 5.42 -2.55
C THR A 400 13.60 5.13 -2.00
N ILE A 401 14.40 6.17 -1.85
CA ILE A 401 15.69 6.13 -1.17
C ILE A 401 15.72 6.98 0.11
N ASP A 402 14.60 7.60 0.47
CA ASP A 402 14.41 8.27 1.74
C ASP A 402 14.07 7.22 2.83
N PRO A 403 14.86 7.13 3.92
CA PRO A 403 14.59 6.19 5.01
C PRO A 403 13.21 6.39 5.66
N GLY A 404 12.66 7.61 5.66
CA GLY A 404 11.33 7.90 6.21
C GLY A 404 10.15 7.38 5.38
N ASP A 405 10.37 7.10 4.09
CA ASP A 405 9.34 6.57 3.16
C ASP A 405 9.59 5.09 2.80
N ALA A 406 10.74 4.54 3.22
CA ALA A 406 11.19 3.20 2.85
C ALA A 406 10.31 2.10 3.45
N GLY A 407 9.87 1.16 2.59
CA GLY A 407 9.09 -0.04 2.96
C GLY A 407 9.93 -1.32 3.10
N TYR A 408 9.27 -2.43 3.46
CA TYR A 408 9.91 -3.76 3.45
C TYR A 408 10.28 -4.19 2.03
N GLY A 409 11.29 -5.07 1.96
CA GLY A 409 11.78 -5.60 0.69
C GLY A 409 12.95 -4.77 0.17
N ASN A 410 12.96 -4.48 -1.13
CA ASN A 410 14.13 -3.92 -1.82
C ASN A 410 14.59 -2.57 -1.24
N ASP A 411 13.65 -1.71 -0.86
CA ASP A 411 13.95 -0.41 -0.25
C ASP A 411 14.76 -0.60 1.04
N SER A 412 14.27 -1.42 1.99
CA SER A 412 14.99 -1.71 3.24
C SER A 412 16.37 -2.36 3.05
N LYS A 413 16.57 -3.19 2.00
CA LYS A 413 17.87 -3.80 1.70
C LYS A 413 18.87 -2.77 1.16
N LEU A 414 18.40 -1.86 0.31
CA LEU A 414 19.18 -0.70 -0.11
C LEU A 414 19.55 0.17 1.10
N MET A 415 18.58 0.42 1.99
CA MET A 415 18.81 1.23 3.19
C MET A 415 19.91 0.64 4.07
N GLN A 416 19.96 -0.67 4.26
CA GLN A 416 20.99 -1.31 5.09
C GLN A 416 22.40 -1.23 4.51
N LEU A 417 22.56 -0.96 3.20
CA LEU A 417 23.87 -0.63 2.62
C LEU A 417 24.27 0.81 2.90
N ALA A 418 23.33 1.75 2.76
CA ALA A 418 23.58 3.18 2.81
C ALA A 418 23.57 3.74 4.25
N TYR A 419 22.70 3.25 5.11
CA TYR A 419 22.41 3.82 6.42
C TYR A 419 22.66 2.82 7.56
N ARG A 420 23.05 3.38 8.69
CA ARG A 420 23.02 2.74 10.01
C ARG A 420 21.76 3.19 10.75
N SER A 421 21.23 2.31 11.59
CA SER A 421 20.08 2.59 12.44
C SER A 421 20.51 2.74 13.90
N LEU A 422 19.60 3.10 14.80
CA LEU A 422 19.91 3.23 16.24
C LEU A 422 20.38 1.89 16.82
N THR A 423 19.64 0.82 16.51
CA THR A 423 20.00 -0.56 16.84
C THR A 423 20.19 -1.39 15.56
N GLY A 424 20.58 -2.65 15.70
CA GLY A 424 20.61 -3.60 14.60
C GLY A 424 20.63 -5.04 15.08
N LEU A 425 20.52 -5.98 14.15
CA LEU A 425 20.42 -7.41 14.45
C LEU A 425 21.71 -8.13 14.04
N LYS A 426 22.39 -8.68 15.04
CA LYS A 426 23.70 -9.33 14.91
C LYS A 426 23.55 -10.84 15.10
N THR A 427 24.02 -11.60 14.11
CA THR A 427 24.18 -13.04 14.24
C THR A 427 25.53 -13.34 14.87
N ALA A 428 25.52 -13.94 16.05
CA ALA A 428 26.70 -14.38 16.76
C ALA A 428 27.33 -15.62 16.10
N PRO A 429 28.61 -15.94 16.36
CA PRO A 429 29.28 -17.09 15.76
C PRO A 429 28.64 -18.45 16.05
N ASP A 430 27.89 -18.54 17.16
CA ASP A 430 27.12 -19.73 17.55
C ASP A 430 25.75 -19.84 16.84
N GLY A 431 25.44 -18.89 15.94
CA GLY A 431 24.18 -18.82 15.20
C GLY A 431 23.06 -18.12 15.97
N THR A 432 23.28 -17.69 17.21
CA THR A 432 22.26 -16.93 17.95
C THR A 432 22.13 -15.51 17.41
N VAL A 433 20.93 -14.93 17.44
CA VAL A 433 20.70 -13.55 17.01
C VAL A 433 20.49 -12.65 18.22
N ARG A 434 21.11 -11.48 18.20
CA ARG A 434 20.97 -10.46 19.24
C ARG A 434 20.60 -9.12 18.63
N VAL A 435 19.71 -8.39 19.29
CA VAL A 435 19.59 -6.94 19.07
C VAL A 435 20.74 -6.24 19.77
N VAL A 436 21.50 -5.43 19.03
CA VAL A 436 22.70 -4.72 19.49
C VAL A 436 22.58 -3.25 19.13
N GLY A 437 23.38 -2.39 19.76
CA GLY A 437 23.54 -1.01 19.34
C GLY A 437 24.27 -0.92 18.01
N ASP A 438 23.63 -0.31 16.99
CA ASP A 438 24.28 0.02 15.73
C ASP A 438 24.89 1.41 15.85
N LEU A 439 24.12 2.50 15.79
CA LEU A 439 24.59 3.83 16.17
C LEU A 439 24.60 4.05 17.69
N ALA A 440 23.79 3.31 18.43
CA ALA A 440 23.80 3.29 19.89
C ALA A 440 24.99 2.47 20.45
N ASP A 441 25.40 2.77 21.67
CA ASP A 441 26.43 2.07 22.44
C ASP A 441 25.97 0.67 22.88
N ASP A 442 24.66 0.43 22.99
CA ASP A 442 24.03 -0.83 23.35
C ASP A 442 22.61 -0.97 22.75
N ALA A 443 21.88 -2.02 23.14
CA ALA A 443 20.53 -2.31 22.65
C ALA A 443 19.42 -1.45 23.30
N GLY A 444 19.78 -0.45 24.12
CA GLY A 444 18.86 0.40 24.87
C GLY A 444 18.51 -0.16 26.26
N ALA A 445 18.26 0.75 27.19
CA ALA A 445 17.82 0.45 28.55
C ALA A 445 16.32 0.72 28.68
N ALA A 446 15.54 -0.31 28.99
CA ALA A 446 14.11 -0.18 29.24
C ALA A 446 13.84 0.16 30.72
N SER A 447 12.85 1.01 30.95
CA SER A 447 12.33 1.38 32.27
C SER A 447 10.81 1.60 32.19
N ASP A 448 10.17 1.90 33.33
CA ASP A 448 8.72 2.09 33.43
C ASP A 448 7.90 0.92 32.84
N GLY A 449 8.37 -0.31 33.10
CA GLY A 449 7.76 -1.53 32.57
C GLY A 449 7.73 -1.56 31.04
N ASN A 450 8.85 -1.21 30.39
CA ASN A 450 9.03 -1.16 28.93
C ASN A 450 8.22 -0.07 28.22
N ARG A 451 7.81 0.99 28.94
CA ARG A 451 7.22 2.20 28.34
C ARG A 451 8.24 3.29 28.08
N THR A 452 9.38 3.27 28.76
CA THR A 452 10.45 4.26 28.55
C THR A 452 11.72 3.54 28.13
N TRP A 453 12.34 4.00 27.05
CA TRP A 453 13.59 3.42 26.52
C TRP A 453 14.65 4.48 26.34
N THR A 454 15.83 4.25 26.92
CA THR A 454 16.96 5.18 26.86
C THR A 454 18.10 4.58 26.04
N PHE A 455 18.64 5.36 25.10
CA PHE A 455 19.79 5.00 24.26
C PHE A 455 20.86 6.07 24.36
N HIS A 456 22.12 5.65 24.24
CA HIS A 456 23.27 6.55 24.14
C HIS A 456 23.96 6.31 22.80
N LEU A 457 24.16 7.35 22.00
CA LEU A 457 24.86 7.26 20.72
C LEU A 457 26.35 7.06 20.92
N LYS A 458 26.99 6.30 20.05
CA LYS A 458 28.45 6.15 19.99
C LYS A 458 29.12 7.51 19.78
N SER A 459 30.29 7.71 20.39
CA SER A 459 31.05 8.94 20.20
C SER A 459 31.66 9.02 18.79
N GLY A 460 31.54 10.17 18.15
CA GLY A 460 32.26 10.48 16.91
C GLY A 460 31.71 9.82 15.65
N VAL A 461 30.46 9.31 15.67
CA VAL A 461 29.78 8.86 14.45
C VAL A 461 29.37 10.07 13.59
N THR A 462 29.51 9.93 12.27
CA THR A 462 29.26 11.01 11.31
C THR A 462 28.49 10.52 10.09
N TYR A 463 27.83 11.46 9.42
CA TYR A 463 27.30 11.29 8.07
C TYR A 463 28.43 11.22 7.02
N ASP A 464 28.08 10.91 5.77
CA ASP A 464 28.99 10.81 4.62
C ASP A 464 29.57 12.15 4.16
N ASN A 465 29.00 13.26 4.64
CA ASN A 465 29.54 14.61 4.50
C ASN A 465 30.45 15.03 5.67
N GLY A 466 30.63 14.16 6.68
CA GLY A 466 31.44 14.42 7.86
C GLY A 466 30.74 15.16 9.00
N ALA A 467 29.47 15.56 8.84
CA ALA A 467 28.69 16.14 9.93
C ALA A 467 28.47 15.11 11.06
N PRO A 468 28.50 15.52 12.34
CA PRO A 468 28.21 14.62 13.45
C PRO A 468 26.75 14.15 13.41
N VAL A 469 26.51 12.90 13.79
CA VAL A 469 25.15 12.42 14.07
C VAL A 469 24.83 12.73 15.53
N THR A 470 23.66 13.32 15.78
CA THR A 470 23.19 13.71 17.11
C THR A 470 21.87 13.02 17.46
N ALA A 471 21.50 13.07 18.74
CA ALA A 471 20.23 12.58 19.25
C ALA A 471 19.04 13.29 18.57
N LYS A 472 19.15 14.59 18.27
CA LYS A 472 18.08 15.36 17.62
C LYS A 472 17.74 14.84 16.24
N ASP A 473 18.72 14.32 15.50
CA ASP A 473 18.52 13.78 14.15
C ASP A 473 17.54 12.59 14.14
N PHE A 474 17.44 11.82 15.23
CA PHE A 474 16.48 10.72 15.34
C PHE A 474 15.09 11.22 15.71
N ALA A 475 14.99 12.18 16.64
CA ALA A 475 13.71 12.81 16.97
C ALA A 475 13.11 13.46 15.71
N HIS A 476 13.93 14.22 14.99
CA HIS A 476 13.59 14.82 13.70
C HIS A 476 13.15 13.78 12.66
N ALA A 477 13.94 12.72 12.48
CA ALA A 477 13.59 11.66 11.53
C ALA A 477 12.20 11.07 11.79
N VAL A 478 11.83 10.84 13.06
CA VAL A 478 10.49 10.34 13.43
C VAL A 478 9.43 11.41 13.20
N GLU A 479 9.65 12.64 13.66
CA GLU A 479 8.69 13.74 13.54
C GLU A 479 8.35 14.08 12.09
N ARG A 480 9.36 14.07 11.21
CA ARG A 480 9.17 14.32 9.78
C ARG A 480 8.21 13.34 9.12
N THR A 481 8.20 12.07 9.55
CA THR A 481 7.27 11.05 9.00
C THR A 481 5.81 11.24 9.44
N LEU A 482 5.52 12.22 10.30
CA LEU A 482 4.16 12.61 10.64
C LEU A 482 3.47 13.43 9.54
N ASP A 483 4.26 14.02 8.64
CA ASP A 483 3.76 14.77 7.50
C ASP A 483 2.96 13.86 6.53
N PRO A 484 1.77 14.28 6.08
CA PRO A 484 0.91 13.45 5.22
C PRO A 484 1.50 13.09 3.84
N SER A 485 2.55 13.79 3.39
CA SER A 485 3.21 13.54 2.11
C SER A 485 4.10 12.31 2.15
N PHE A 486 4.60 11.88 3.31
CA PHE A 486 5.23 10.57 3.47
C PHE A 486 4.15 9.52 3.20
N ASN A 487 4.44 8.59 2.28
CA ASN A 487 3.57 7.44 2.19
C ASN A 487 3.66 6.77 3.55
N TYR A 488 2.51 6.44 4.12
CA TYR A 488 2.47 5.71 5.37
C TYR A 488 3.17 4.36 5.16
N GLY A 489 4.48 4.35 5.40
CA GLY A 489 5.35 3.19 5.32
C GLY A 489 5.08 2.27 6.49
N TYR A 490 6.12 1.91 7.23
CA TYR A 490 6.04 0.97 8.36
C TYR A 490 5.07 1.43 9.47
N GLY A 491 5.02 2.73 9.77
CA GLY A 491 4.09 3.34 10.73
C GLY A 491 4.13 2.77 12.15
N LEU A 492 5.08 1.88 12.45
CA LEU A 492 5.08 1.03 13.64
C LEU A 492 5.58 1.82 14.84
N LEU A 493 6.77 2.41 14.72
CA LEU A 493 7.35 3.33 15.71
C LEU A 493 6.37 4.46 16.05
N ARG A 494 5.79 5.09 15.04
CA ARG A 494 4.76 6.11 15.18
C ARG A 494 3.54 5.59 15.95
N SER A 495 3.03 4.41 15.62
CA SER A 495 1.87 3.83 16.31
C SER A 495 2.15 3.54 17.79
N TRP A 496 3.39 3.19 18.12
CA TRP A 496 3.79 2.89 19.50
C TRP A 496 4.03 4.15 20.33
N LEU A 497 4.44 5.25 19.70
CA LEU A 497 4.55 6.57 20.33
C LEU A 497 3.20 7.29 20.47
N LEU A 498 2.32 7.19 19.46
CA LEU A 498 1.01 7.88 19.46
C LEU A 498 -0.10 7.10 20.18
N GLY A 499 0.08 5.80 20.37
CA GLY A 499 -0.92 4.92 20.97
C GLY A 499 -1.99 4.40 20.02
N PRO A 500 -2.87 3.51 20.51
CA PRO A 500 -3.83 2.75 19.69
C PRO A 500 -5.02 3.56 19.18
N THR A 501 -5.23 4.79 19.67
CA THR A 501 -6.26 5.68 19.12
C THR A 501 -5.88 6.12 17.71
N GLY A 502 -6.87 6.33 16.84
CA GLY A 502 -6.67 6.69 15.42
C GLY A 502 -5.85 7.95 15.11
N SER A 503 -5.15 8.56 16.08
CA SER A 503 -4.06 9.53 15.88
C SER A 503 -2.90 8.95 15.07
N ALA A 504 -2.58 7.65 15.23
CA ALA A 504 -1.49 7.01 14.50
C ALA A 504 -1.69 6.98 12.97
N GLN A 505 -2.94 7.03 12.51
CA GLN A 505 -3.32 6.98 11.09
C GLN A 505 -3.89 8.30 10.55
N LYS A 506 -3.98 9.34 11.38
CA LYS A 506 -4.45 10.67 10.94
C LYS A 506 -3.33 11.46 10.29
N ALA A 507 -3.58 11.96 9.09
CA ALA A 507 -2.73 12.94 8.43
C ALA A 507 -2.49 14.15 9.36
N GLY A 508 -1.22 14.50 9.60
CA GLY A 508 -0.85 15.68 10.41
C GLY A 508 -0.95 15.49 11.93
N ALA A 509 -1.02 14.26 12.44
CA ALA A 509 -0.94 14.02 13.88
C ALA A 509 0.44 14.42 14.42
N LYS A 510 0.49 15.02 15.61
CA LYS A 510 1.74 15.38 16.28
C LYS A 510 2.06 14.38 17.38
N LEU A 511 3.34 14.12 17.60
CA LEU A 511 3.78 13.38 18.78
C LEU A 511 3.36 14.14 20.05
N PRO A 512 3.00 13.43 21.14
CA PRO A 512 2.90 14.02 22.47
C PRO A 512 4.18 14.78 22.81
N ALA A 513 4.05 15.92 23.49
CA ALA A 513 5.22 16.61 24.03
C ALA A 513 6.01 15.66 24.94
N GLY A 514 7.32 15.55 24.73
CA GLY A 514 8.17 14.62 25.46
C GLY A 514 7.99 13.15 25.05
N ALA A 515 7.41 12.85 23.88
CA ALA A 515 7.41 11.47 23.36
C ALA A 515 8.83 10.99 23.02
N ILE A 516 9.71 11.92 22.63
CA ILE A 516 11.13 11.71 22.40
C ILE A 516 11.88 12.87 23.05
N ASP A 517 12.68 12.59 24.08
CA ASP A 517 13.55 13.58 24.70
C ASP A 517 15.00 13.37 24.22
N THR A 518 15.70 14.49 24.02
CA THR A 518 17.13 14.52 23.68
C THR A 518 17.88 15.41 24.67
N PRO A 519 18.17 14.92 25.90
CA PRO A 519 18.77 15.73 26.96
C PRO A 519 20.13 16.34 26.60
N ASP A 520 20.84 15.69 25.69
CA ASP A 520 22.12 16.10 25.10
C ASP A 520 22.26 15.50 23.70
N ASP A 521 23.35 15.79 23.00
CA ASP A 521 23.59 15.35 21.61
C ASP A 521 23.74 13.82 21.46
N ARG A 522 23.86 13.05 22.54
CA ARG A 522 24.06 11.59 22.50
C ARG A 522 22.95 10.81 23.18
N THR A 523 22.13 11.42 24.02
CA THR A 523 21.11 10.71 24.80
C THR A 523 19.74 10.82 24.15
N LEU A 524 19.10 9.69 23.92
CA LEU A 524 17.73 9.57 23.40
C LEU A 524 16.84 8.88 24.43
N VAL A 525 15.69 9.46 24.73
CA VAL A 525 14.68 8.83 25.60
C VAL A 525 13.35 8.78 24.86
N PHE A 526 12.85 7.57 24.60
CA PHE A 526 11.53 7.36 24.00
C PHE A 526 10.50 7.03 25.08
N HIS A 527 9.35 7.69 25.01
CA HIS A 527 8.20 7.46 25.89
C HIS A 527 7.03 6.91 25.07
N LEU A 528 6.75 5.62 25.25
CA LEU A 528 5.77 4.86 24.48
C LEU A 528 4.38 4.95 25.11
N ALA A 529 3.35 4.97 24.26
CA ALA A 529 1.96 4.96 24.70
C ALA A 529 1.54 3.63 25.35
N ALA A 530 2.27 2.54 25.07
CA ALA A 530 2.07 1.22 25.66
C ALA A 530 3.40 0.48 25.84
N ALA A 531 3.44 -0.46 26.78
CA ALA A 531 4.63 -1.27 27.05
C ALA A 531 5.03 -2.13 25.84
N ARG A 532 6.31 -2.13 25.48
CA ARG A 532 6.88 -2.91 24.37
C ARG A 532 8.26 -3.47 24.73
N ALA A 533 8.32 -4.78 24.96
CA ALA A 533 9.59 -5.49 25.22
C ALA A 533 10.55 -5.50 24.02
N ASP A 534 10.02 -5.26 22.83
CA ASP A 534 10.65 -5.39 21.53
C ASP A 534 10.81 -4.05 20.80
N PHE A 535 10.67 -2.94 21.52
CA PHE A 535 10.82 -1.59 20.98
C PHE A 535 12.17 -1.39 20.27
N ASN A 536 13.25 -1.85 20.91
CA ASN A 536 14.59 -1.78 20.36
C ASN A 536 14.78 -2.58 19.06
N VAL A 537 13.90 -3.54 18.74
CA VAL A 537 13.94 -4.27 17.47
C VAL A 537 13.35 -3.42 16.33
N ALA A 538 12.32 -2.60 16.59
CA ALA A 538 11.76 -1.69 15.58
C ALA A 538 12.77 -0.66 15.08
N LEU A 539 13.67 -0.26 15.98
CA LEU A 539 14.76 0.67 15.69
C LEU A 539 15.92 0.06 14.88
N SER A 540 15.82 -1.22 14.47
CA SER A 540 16.81 -1.88 13.62
C SER A 540 16.58 -1.69 12.12
N GLY A 541 15.43 -1.14 11.74
CA GLY A 541 15.02 -0.89 10.36
C GLY A 541 15.16 0.59 9.93
N PRO A 542 14.53 0.98 8.81
CA PRO A 542 14.52 2.37 8.34
C PRO A 542 13.96 3.37 9.36
N GLU A 543 13.00 2.96 10.19
CA GLU A 543 12.43 3.80 11.27
C GLU A 543 13.45 4.19 12.35
N GLY A 544 14.58 3.49 12.44
CA GLY A 544 15.68 3.82 13.35
C GLY A 544 16.82 4.60 12.70
N VAL A 545 16.68 5.08 11.46
CA VAL A 545 17.73 5.83 10.75
C VAL A 545 17.64 7.33 11.10
N PRO A 546 18.74 7.98 11.52
CA PRO A 546 18.74 9.41 11.78
C PRO A 546 18.75 10.22 10.48
N VAL A 547 18.15 11.40 10.53
CA VAL A 547 18.09 12.33 9.42
C VAL A 547 18.48 13.71 9.95
N PRO A 548 19.43 14.43 9.30
CA PRO A 548 19.80 15.78 9.71
C PRO A 548 18.61 16.76 9.72
N GLU A 549 18.59 17.70 10.67
CA GLU A 549 17.54 18.74 10.78
C GLU A 549 17.43 19.64 9.53
N ASP A 550 18.49 19.83 8.75
CA ASP A 550 18.42 20.61 7.51
C ASP A 550 17.63 19.91 6.38
N TRP A 551 17.17 18.67 6.60
CA TRP A 551 16.34 17.88 5.70
C TRP A 551 14.88 17.76 6.19
N ASP A 552 14.25 18.91 6.47
CA ASP A 552 12.87 19.02 6.99
C ASP A 552 11.77 18.66 5.97
N ALA A 553 11.92 19.08 4.71
CA ALA A 553 10.94 18.83 3.66
C ALA A 553 11.06 17.40 3.13
N LYS A 554 9.95 16.76 2.76
CA LYS A 554 10.00 15.48 2.03
C LYS A 554 10.77 15.71 0.72
N PRO A 555 11.99 15.15 0.58
CA PRO A 555 12.73 15.28 -0.67
C PRO A 555 11.99 14.55 -1.80
N ASP A 556 12.38 14.80 -3.05
CA ASP A 556 11.97 13.87 -4.11
C ASP A 556 12.38 12.46 -3.68
N ALA A 557 11.51 11.46 -3.88
CA ALA A 557 11.72 10.09 -3.39
C ALA A 557 13.05 9.45 -3.85
N TYR A 558 13.72 10.07 -4.82
CA TYR A 558 14.98 9.62 -5.42
C TYR A 558 16.16 10.56 -5.17
N GLU A 559 15.98 11.59 -4.35
CA GLU A 559 17.05 12.46 -3.85
C GLU A 559 17.66 11.86 -2.57
N ALA A 560 18.98 11.74 -2.56
CA ALA A 560 19.68 11.04 -1.48
C ALA A 560 19.90 11.97 -0.28
N VAL A 561 19.38 11.59 0.89
CA VAL A 561 19.73 12.22 2.16
C VAL A 561 21.15 11.78 2.59
N PRO A 562 21.88 12.56 3.42
CA PRO A 562 23.20 12.18 3.90
C PRO A 562 23.19 10.81 4.58
N THR A 563 24.19 9.97 4.28
CA THR A 563 24.19 8.56 4.67
C THR A 563 25.13 8.28 5.84
N THR A 564 24.76 7.38 6.75
CA THR A 564 25.54 7.04 7.96
C THR A 564 26.27 5.70 7.87
N GLY A 565 25.95 4.90 6.86
CA GLY A 565 26.47 3.56 6.63
C GLY A 565 27.75 3.54 5.79
N PRO A 566 28.25 2.32 5.52
CA PRO A 566 29.51 2.10 4.82
C PRO A 566 29.50 2.55 3.35
N TYR A 567 28.32 2.84 2.79
CA TYR A 567 28.16 3.31 1.44
C TYR A 567 27.34 4.60 1.40
N ARG A 568 27.61 5.44 0.41
CA ARG A 568 26.84 6.62 0.06
C ARG A 568 26.27 6.47 -1.34
N ILE A 569 25.09 7.05 -1.56
CA ILE A 569 24.46 7.07 -2.88
C ILE A 569 25.12 8.18 -3.70
N THR A 570 25.64 7.84 -4.89
CA THR A 570 26.39 8.78 -5.74
C THR A 570 25.79 8.95 -7.14
N SER A 571 24.75 8.19 -7.48
CA SER A 571 23.96 8.41 -8.70
C SER A 571 23.10 9.66 -8.57
N SER A 572 22.75 10.27 -9.71
CA SER A 572 21.85 11.42 -9.72
C SER A 572 20.42 11.01 -9.36
N ALA A 573 19.59 11.96 -8.89
CA ALA A 573 18.17 11.71 -8.65
C ALA A 573 17.43 11.21 -9.90
N ALA A 574 17.84 11.67 -11.09
CA ALA A 574 17.30 11.22 -12.36
C ALA A 574 17.61 9.74 -12.65
N ASP A 575 18.83 9.28 -12.35
CA ASP A 575 19.21 7.86 -12.51
C ASP A 575 18.50 6.98 -11.47
N ASN A 576 18.41 7.46 -10.23
CA ASN A 576 17.71 6.79 -9.15
C ASN A 576 16.23 6.56 -9.52
N LYS A 577 15.56 7.59 -10.06
CA LYS A 577 14.18 7.52 -10.55
C LYS A 577 13.98 6.55 -11.72
N GLN A 578 15.03 6.31 -12.51
CA GLN A 578 15.04 5.31 -13.57
C GLN A 578 15.36 3.89 -13.06
N GLY A 579 15.50 3.70 -11.74
CA GLY A 579 15.82 2.39 -11.14
C GLY A 579 17.29 1.99 -11.29
N ARG A 580 18.20 2.95 -11.47
CA ARG A 580 19.66 2.71 -11.56
C ARG A 580 20.40 3.46 -10.47
N ILE A 581 20.58 2.80 -9.34
CA ILE A 581 21.17 3.40 -8.14
C ILE A 581 22.61 2.94 -7.98
N THR A 582 23.55 3.86 -7.88
CA THR A 582 24.97 3.58 -7.63
C THR A 582 25.33 4.00 -6.21
N LEU A 583 25.96 3.09 -5.47
CA LEU A 583 26.54 3.35 -4.16
C LEU A 583 28.05 3.15 -4.20
N THR A 584 28.80 4.06 -3.61
CA THR A 584 30.25 3.93 -3.40
C THR A 584 30.59 4.06 -1.93
N ARG A 585 31.80 3.68 -1.52
CA ARG A 585 32.18 3.71 -0.10
C ARG A 585 32.01 5.11 0.50
N ASN A 586 31.46 5.14 1.71
CA ASN A 586 31.51 6.29 2.58
C ASN A 586 32.89 6.36 3.25
N THR A 587 33.66 7.41 2.97
CA THR A 587 35.01 7.62 3.54
C THR A 587 34.97 8.11 4.99
N HIS A 588 33.84 8.62 5.46
CA HIS A 588 33.63 9.06 6.84
C HIS A 588 33.09 7.94 7.76
N TRP A 589 32.64 6.83 7.18
CA TRP A 589 32.21 5.66 7.96
C TRP A 589 33.38 4.99 8.68
N GLN A 590 33.19 4.74 9.99
CA GLN A 590 34.21 4.16 10.85
C GLN A 590 33.90 2.69 11.17
N ALA A 591 34.63 1.78 10.52
CA ALA A 591 34.47 0.34 10.73
C ALA A 591 34.56 -0.08 12.20
N ALA A 592 35.46 0.53 12.99
CA ALA A 592 35.62 0.21 14.41
C ALA A 592 34.38 0.50 15.27
N SER A 593 33.46 1.34 14.77
CA SER A 593 32.20 1.67 15.46
C SER A 593 31.02 0.81 15.01
N ASP A 594 31.14 0.05 13.92
CA ASP A 594 30.04 -0.68 13.28
C ASP A 594 30.17 -2.19 13.55
N PRO A 595 29.29 -2.79 14.37
CA PRO A 595 29.36 -4.21 14.73
C PRO A 595 28.74 -5.14 13.67
N LEU A 596 28.12 -4.59 12.62
CA LEU A 596 27.28 -5.34 11.68
C LEU A 596 27.88 -5.41 10.28
N ARG A 597 28.50 -4.32 9.80
CA ARG A 597 28.88 -4.16 8.41
C ARG A 597 30.40 -4.17 8.22
N THR A 598 30.86 -4.88 7.20
CA THR A 598 32.30 -5.05 6.89
C THR A 598 32.76 -4.24 5.67
N ALA A 599 31.82 -3.83 4.81
CA ALA A 599 32.06 -3.05 3.60
C ALA A 599 33.13 -3.67 2.66
N TYR A 600 33.05 -4.95 2.29
CA TYR A 600 34.07 -5.51 1.39
C TYR A 600 34.08 -4.91 -0.04
N PRO A 601 32.93 -4.74 -0.73
CA PRO A 601 32.90 -4.14 -2.07
C PRO A 601 33.23 -2.65 -2.10
N ASP A 602 33.78 -2.15 -3.21
CA ASP A 602 34.00 -0.72 -3.42
C ASP A 602 32.74 -0.01 -3.92
N LYS A 603 31.91 -0.74 -4.68
CA LYS A 603 30.73 -0.19 -5.33
C LYS A 603 29.60 -1.21 -5.40
N PHE A 604 28.38 -0.71 -5.28
CA PHE A 604 27.16 -1.41 -5.68
C PHE A 604 26.48 -0.65 -6.82
N THR A 605 25.93 -1.39 -7.79
CA THR A 605 24.99 -0.87 -8.78
C THR A 605 23.70 -1.65 -8.65
N VAL A 606 22.63 -1.02 -8.20
CA VAL A 606 21.29 -1.60 -8.15
C VAL A 606 20.56 -1.23 -9.43
N ASP A 607 20.19 -2.24 -10.21
CA ASP A 607 19.40 -2.11 -11.44
C ASP A 607 18.07 -2.82 -11.25
N SER A 608 17.02 -2.02 -11.03
CA SER A 608 15.65 -2.48 -10.86
C SER A 608 14.81 -2.34 -12.14
N THR A 609 15.46 -2.25 -13.31
CA THR A 609 14.78 -2.13 -14.62
C THR A 609 14.53 -3.48 -15.28
N VAL A 610 14.90 -4.57 -14.60
CA VAL A 610 14.78 -5.92 -15.16
C VAL A 610 13.31 -6.32 -15.23
N ALA A 611 12.85 -6.79 -16.38
CA ALA A 611 11.48 -7.27 -16.51
C ALA A 611 11.25 -8.50 -15.59
N PRO A 612 10.09 -8.63 -14.90
CA PRO A 612 9.82 -9.72 -13.97
C PRO A 612 10.14 -11.13 -14.52
N GLY A 613 9.78 -11.45 -15.76
CA GLY A 613 10.10 -12.76 -16.36
C GLY A 613 11.55 -12.98 -16.81
N SER A 614 12.42 -11.96 -16.70
CA SER A 614 13.77 -11.97 -17.31
C SER A 614 14.92 -12.03 -16.29
N LEU A 615 14.64 -11.92 -14.99
CA LEU A 615 15.68 -11.83 -13.95
C LEU A 615 16.69 -12.99 -14.02
N THR A 616 16.23 -14.23 -14.11
CA THR A 616 17.12 -15.40 -14.21
C THR A 616 18.02 -15.36 -15.44
N ALA A 617 17.47 -15.00 -16.60
CA ALA A 617 18.25 -14.90 -17.84
C ALA A 617 19.28 -13.77 -17.77
N SER A 618 18.93 -12.63 -17.17
CA SER A 618 19.86 -11.52 -16.94
C SER A 618 20.97 -11.90 -15.97
N MET A 619 20.65 -12.60 -14.88
CA MET A 619 21.63 -13.13 -13.92
C MET A 619 22.61 -14.10 -14.59
N GLN A 620 22.12 -15.02 -15.44
CA GLN A 620 22.97 -15.96 -16.17
C GLN A 620 23.96 -15.26 -17.12
N LYS A 621 23.49 -14.23 -17.85
CA LYS A 621 24.36 -13.43 -18.73
C LYS A 621 25.49 -12.75 -17.96
N LEU A 622 25.29 -12.46 -16.68
CA LEU A 622 26.26 -11.83 -15.80
C LEU A 622 26.95 -12.81 -14.84
N ALA A 623 26.72 -14.12 -14.93
CA ALA A 623 27.17 -15.09 -13.92
C ALA A 623 28.69 -15.18 -13.72
N THR A 624 29.49 -14.67 -14.68
CA THR A 624 30.94 -14.56 -14.57
C THR A 624 31.42 -13.29 -13.85
N LYS A 625 30.53 -12.33 -13.60
CA LYS A 625 30.77 -11.09 -12.86
C LYS A 625 30.07 -11.16 -11.49
N PRO A 626 30.54 -10.39 -10.48
CA PRO A 626 29.85 -10.30 -9.19
C PRO A 626 28.43 -9.75 -9.37
N VAL A 627 27.43 -10.62 -9.27
CA VAL A 627 26.01 -10.26 -9.44
C VAL A 627 25.14 -10.97 -8.39
N MET A 628 24.15 -10.27 -7.86
CA MET A 628 23.22 -10.79 -6.85
C MET A 628 21.82 -10.20 -7.00
N THR A 629 20.90 -10.66 -6.14
CA THR A 629 19.56 -10.10 -5.96
C THR A 629 19.32 -9.80 -4.48
N PHE A 630 18.54 -8.78 -4.16
CA PHE A 630 17.97 -8.50 -2.85
C PHE A 630 16.68 -9.29 -2.58
N SER A 631 15.80 -9.46 -3.57
CA SER A 631 14.45 -9.99 -3.34
C SER A 631 14.28 -11.49 -3.53
N GLY A 632 15.13 -12.13 -4.35
CA GLY A 632 15.00 -13.55 -4.66
C GLY A 632 13.60 -13.93 -5.19
N ASP A 633 13.07 -13.16 -6.16
CA ASP A 633 11.68 -13.24 -6.62
C ASP A 633 11.20 -14.70 -6.89
N PRO A 634 10.31 -15.24 -6.04
CA PRO A 634 9.88 -16.64 -6.11
C PRO A 634 9.05 -16.97 -7.36
N THR A 635 8.54 -15.94 -8.07
CA THR A 635 7.81 -16.13 -9.33
C THR A 635 8.75 -16.38 -10.52
N VAL A 636 10.02 -16.01 -10.39
CA VAL A 636 11.05 -16.07 -11.43
C VAL A 636 11.97 -17.28 -11.28
N THR A 637 11.98 -17.87 -10.09
CA THR A 637 12.88 -18.96 -9.69
C THR A 637 12.20 -20.32 -9.61
N LYS A 638 11.01 -20.47 -10.20
CA LYS A 638 10.37 -21.78 -10.41
C LYS A 638 11.40 -22.69 -11.09
N ASN A 639 11.91 -23.68 -10.34
CA ASN A 639 12.87 -24.67 -10.78
C ASN A 639 14.27 -24.15 -11.17
N LEU A 640 14.89 -23.30 -10.33
CA LEU A 640 16.35 -23.10 -10.37
C LEU A 640 17.07 -24.42 -10.06
N SER A 641 17.28 -25.22 -11.09
CA SER A 641 18.00 -26.50 -11.04
C SER A 641 18.63 -26.81 -12.40
N GLY A 642 19.69 -27.62 -12.40
CA GLY A 642 20.36 -28.05 -13.63
C GLY A 642 20.96 -26.87 -14.42
N ALA A 643 20.68 -26.82 -15.73
CA ALA A 643 21.20 -25.79 -16.63
C ALA A 643 20.75 -24.37 -16.25
N ALA A 644 19.59 -24.22 -15.58
CA ALA A 644 19.04 -22.92 -15.19
C ALA A 644 19.87 -22.19 -14.11
N THR A 645 20.78 -22.89 -13.42
CA THR A 645 21.69 -22.33 -12.40
C THR A 645 23.16 -22.39 -12.80
N ALA A 646 23.48 -22.66 -14.07
CA ALA A 646 24.86 -22.75 -14.52
C ALA A 646 25.62 -21.43 -14.23
N GLY A 647 26.72 -21.51 -13.49
CA GLY A 647 27.52 -20.35 -13.07
C GLY A 647 26.99 -19.59 -11.84
N LEU A 648 25.77 -19.89 -11.39
CA LEU A 648 25.16 -19.29 -10.21
C LEU A 648 25.21 -20.25 -9.01
N GLN A 649 25.19 -19.66 -7.82
CA GLN A 649 24.82 -20.31 -6.57
C GLN A 649 23.45 -19.79 -6.14
N VAL A 650 22.68 -20.61 -5.40
CA VAL A 650 21.34 -20.24 -4.97
C VAL A 650 21.23 -20.48 -3.47
N LEU A 651 21.15 -19.40 -2.70
CA LEU A 651 20.85 -19.48 -1.28
C LEU A 651 19.34 -19.63 -1.10
N LYS A 652 18.90 -20.42 -0.13
CA LYS A 652 17.48 -20.65 0.12
C LYS A 652 17.15 -20.30 1.56
N SER A 653 16.14 -19.45 1.75
CA SER A 653 15.60 -19.11 3.07
C SER A 653 14.10 -19.33 3.11
N PRO A 654 13.54 -19.89 4.19
CA PRO A 654 12.12 -19.72 4.50
C PRO A 654 11.76 -18.23 4.50
N VAL A 655 10.58 -17.89 3.99
CA VAL A 655 10.03 -16.54 4.11
C VAL A 655 9.37 -16.34 5.46
N PHE A 656 9.35 -15.09 5.92
CA PHE A 656 8.71 -14.66 7.16
C PHE A 656 7.20 -14.48 7.03
N TYR A 657 6.55 -15.37 6.28
CA TYR A 657 5.10 -15.43 6.22
C TYR A 657 4.57 -16.85 6.04
N VAL A 658 3.40 -17.09 6.61
CA VAL A 658 2.67 -18.35 6.46
C VAL A 658 1.54 -18.14 5.47
N VAL A 659 1.54 -18.93 4.39
CA VAL A 659 0.37 -19.03 3.50
C VAL A 659 -0.73 -19.74 4.29
N SER A 660 -1.84 -19.03 4.48
CA SER A 660 -2.95 -19.46 5.32
C SER A 660 -4.28 -19.14 4.66
N TYR A 661 -5.34 -19.82 5.07
CA TYR A 661 -6.72 -19.45 4.72
C TYR A 661 -7.44 -18.92 5.95
N ALA A 662 -7.70 -17.63 5.99
CA ALA A 662 -8.44 -16.99 7.08
C ALA A 662 -9.95 -17.19 6.89
N ILE A 663 -10.67 -17.40 7.99
CA ILE A 663 -12.10 -17.73 8.02
C ILE A 663 -12.85 -16.58 8.66
N ASN A 664 -13.82 -15.97 7.97
CA ASN A 664 -14.63 -14.91 8.56
C ASN A 664 -15.52 -15.47 9.68
N THR A 665 -15.14 -15.30 10.95
CA THR A 665 -15.88 -15.86 12.09
C THR A 665 -17.29 -15.30 12.26
N LYS A 666 -17.58 -14.11 11.71
CA LYS A 666 -18.93 -13.55 11.71
C LYS A 666 -19.86 -14.25 10.71
N ARG A 667 -19.31 -14.76 9.60
CA ARG A 667 -20.07 -15.46 8.54
C ARG A 667 -20.04 -16.98 8.68
N VAL A 668 -18.99 -17.52 9.30
CA VAL A 668 -18.85 -18.93 9.68
C VAL A 668 -18.81 -19.06 11.21
N PRO A 669 -19.92 -18.75 11.91
CA PRO A 669 -19.94 -18.68 13.38
C PRO A 669 -19.84 -20.06 14.04
N ASP A 670 -20.25 -21.12 13.35
CA ASP A 670 -20.24 -22.48 13.89
C ASP A 670 -18.81 -23.05 13.98
N PRO A 671 -18.28 -23.32 15.19
CA PRO A 671 -16.93 -23.84 15.37
C PRO A 671 -16.75 -25.24 14.79
N LEU A 672 -17.81 -26.05 14.64
CA LEU A 672 -17.71 -27.37 14.01
C LEU A 672 -17.54 -27.25 12.48
N VAL A 673 -18.13 -26.23 11.85
CA VAL A 673 -17.89 -25.94 10.43
C VAL A 673 -16.45 -25.48 10.22
N ARG A 674 -15.95 -24.56 11.06
CA ARG A 674 -14.54 -24.14 11.00
C ARG A 674 -13.57 -25.30 11.27
N ARG A 675 -13.92 -26.18 12.21
CA ARG A 675 -13.17 -27.42 12.48
C ARG A 675 -13.10 -28.33 11.26
N ALA A 676 -14.22 -28.55 10.58
CA ALA A 676 -14.25 -29.35 9.37
C ALA A 676 -13.42 -28.73 8.24
N ILE A 677 -13.43 -27.39 8.08
CA ILE A 677 -12.59 -26.70 7.10
C ILE A 677 -11.11 -26.97 7.35
N ALA A 678 -10.63 -26.82 8.59
CA ALA A 678 -9.23 -27.08 8.92
C ALA A 678 -8.85 -28.55 8.77
N LEU A 679 -9.71 -29.48 9.20
CA LEU A 679 -9.48 -30.92 9.04
C LEU A 679 -9.35 -31.31 7.58
N ALA A 680 -10.15 -30.73 6.69
CA ALA A 680 -10.14 -31.06 5.27
C ALA A 680 -9.03 -30.34 4.47
N MET A 681 -8.21 -29.48 5.09
CA MET A 681 -7.24 -28.65 4.37
C MET A 681 -6.10 -29.49 3.78
N PRO A 682 -5.91 -29.52 2.44
CA PRO A 682 -4.93 -30.38 1.79
C PRO A 682 -3.56 -29.69 1.63
N SER A 683 -2.90 -29.36 2.74
CA SER A 683 -1.75 -28.43 2.74
C SER A 683 -0.59 -28.81 1.80
N LYS A 684 -0.28 -30.10 1.69
CA LYS A 684 0.75 -30.62 0.78
C LYS A 684 0.40 -30.42 -0.69
N ASP A 685 -0.87 -30.61 -1.04
CA ASP A 685 -1.34 -30.45 -2.42
C ASP A 685 -1.41 -28.97 -2.80
N VAL A 686 -1.78 -28.09 -1.86
CA VAL A 686 -1.71 -26.63 -2.05
C VAL A 686 -0.26 -26.20 -2.27
N LEU A 687 0.69 -26.69 -1.47
CA LEU A 687 2.12 -26.44 -1.67
C LEU A 687 2.62 -26.97 -3.03
N ALA A 688 2.11 -28.13 -3.48
CA ALA A 688 2.43 -28.67 -4.79
C ALA A 688 1.91 -27.78 -5.93
N ALA A 689 0.70 -27.23 -5.80
CA ALA A 689 0.11 -26.28 -6.75
C ALA A 689 0.87 -24.94 -6.79
N PHE A 690 1.37 -24.47 -5.65
CA PHE A 690 2.23 -23.29 -5.57
C PHE A 690 3.56 -23.47 -6.32
N GLY A 691 4.18 -24.65 -6.18
CA GLY A 691 5.42 -25.00 -6.88
C GLY A 691 6.45 -25.78 -6.05
N LYS A 692 6.08 -26.39 -4.91
CA LYS A 692 6.92 -27.24 -4.05
C LYS A 692 8.11 -26.55 -3.37
N SER A 693 8.31 -25.24 -3.56
CA SER A 693 9.35 -24.48 -2.86
C SER A 693 8.81 -23.96 -1.52
N GLY A 694 8.75 -24.85 -0.52
CA GLY A 694 8.20 -24.53 0.80
C GLY A 694 8.16 -25.73 1.74
N THR A 695 7.67 -25.50 2.95
CA THR A 695 7.47 -26.53 3.98
C THR A 695 6.06 -26.39 4.55
N VAL A 696 5.32 -27.50 4.62
CA VAL A 696 3.99 -27.52 5.26
C VAL A 696 4.14 -27.12 6.72
N THR A 697 3.22 -26.30 7.22
CA THR A 697 3.18 -25.89 8.63
C THR A 697 1.77 -26.00 9.18
N HIS A 698 1.67 -26.19 10.50
CA HIS A 698 0.43 -26.41 11.25
C HIS A 698 0.15 -25.32 12.30
N HIS A 699 0.94 -24.25 12.29
CA HIS A 699 0.82 -23.07 13.17
C HIS A 699 1.03 -21.78 12.36
N LEU A 700 0.58 -20.65 12.90
CA LEU A 700 0.52 -19.37 12.18
C LEU A 700 1.78 -18.52 12.37
N MET A 701 2.51 -18.72 13.46
CA MET A 701 3.72 -17.96 13.73
C MET A 701 4.81 -18.30 12.70
N PRO A 702 5.31 -17.32 11.93
CA PRO A 702 6.34 -17.61 10.93
C PRO A 702 7.63 -18.16 11.55
N PRO A 703 8.33 -19.08 10.86
CA PRO A 703 9.62 -19.56 11.33
C PRO A 703 10.60 -18.40 11.41
N GLY A 704 11.47 -18.43 12.42
CA GLY A 704 12.37 -17.32 12.73
C GLY A 704 11.77 -16.31 13.71
N VAL A 705 10.48 -16.32 13.99
CA VAL A 705 9.92 -15.41 15.00
C VAL A 705 9.98 -16.05 16.40
N PRO A 706 10.49 -15.37 17.44
CA PRO A 706 10.41 -15.87 18.81
C PRO A 706 8.97 -16.20 19.21
N GLY A 707 8.75 -17.46 19.57
CA GLY A 707 7.40 -17.99 19.83
C GLY A 707 6.88 -18.94 18.76
N SER A 708 7.51 -19.00 17.58
CA SER A 708 7.26 -20.06 16.60
C SER A 708 7.55 -21.40 17.25
N ARG A 709 6.54 -22.25 17.41
CA ARG A 709 6.65 -23.58 18.01
C ARG A 709 5.81 -24.54 17.22
N ASP A 710 6.38 -25.69 16.89
CA ASP A 710 5.60 -26.72 16.23
C ASP A 710 4.52 -27.25 17.19
N PHE A 711 3.28 -27.04 16.80
CA PHE A 711 2.12 -27.68 17.37
C PHE A 711 1.09 -27.88 16.26
N SER A 712 0.11 -28.73 16.53
CA SER A 712 -1.08 -28.84 15.71
C SER A 712 -2.27 -28.95 16.63
N THR A 713 -3.21 -28.02 16.51
CA THR A 713 -4.46 -28.08 17.27
C THR A 713 -5.39 -29.17 16.70
N PHE A 714 -5.15 -29.63 15.47
CA PHE A 714 -5.96 -30.61 14.76
C PHE A 714 -5.10 -31.56 13.94
N PRO A 715 -4.89 -32.81 14.38
CA PRO A 715 -3.97 -33.74 13.73
C PRO A 715 -4.62 -34.40 12.50
N ALA A 716 -4.81 -33.63 11.43
CA ALA A 716 -5.29 -34.11 10.13
C ALA A 716 -4.16 -34.58 9.19
N GLY A 717 -2.90 -34.32 9.57
CA GLY A 717 -1.72 -34.55 8.72
C GLY A 717 -1.63 -33.59 7.54
N ASP A 718 -0.54 -33.68 6.77
CA ASP A 718 -0.23 -32.71 5.72
C ASP A 718 -1.21 -32.72 4.52
N ASN A 719 -2.00 -33.78 4.36
CA ASN A 719 -2.98 -33.91 3.27
C ASN A 719 -4.43 -33.62 3.74
N GLY A 720 -4.62 -33.33 5.03
CA GLY A 720 -5.94 -33.27 5.65
C GLY A 720 -6.62 -34.65 5.82
N ASP A 721 -7.69 -34.66 6.61
CA ASP A 721 -8.58 -35.79 6.85
C ASP A 721 -10.02 -35.43 6.44
N VAL A 722 -10.29 -35.59 5.15
CA VAL A 722 -11.61 -35.33 4.55
C VAL A 722 -12.70 -36.21 5.14
N ALA A 723 -12.38 -37.44 5.55
CA ALA A 723 -13.34 -38.36 6.13
C ALA A 723 -13.77 -37.89 7.52
N GLN A 724 -12.82 -37.50 8.36
CA GLN A 724 -13.10 -36.93 9.67
C GLN A 724 -13.82 -35.58 9.56
N ALA A 725 -13.41 -34.71 8.63
CA ALA A 725 -14.13 -33.47 8.36
C ALA A 725 -15.60 -33.70 8.00
N ARG A 726 -15.88 -34.70 7.15
CA ARG A 726 -17.25 -35.09 6.81
C ARG A 726 -18.03 -35.59 8.02
N GLN A 727 -17.42 -36.39 8.89
CA GLN A 727 -18.08 -36.85 10.12
C GLN A 727 -18.42 -35.69 11.06
N VAL A 728 -17.53 -34.71 11.21
CA VAL A 728 -17.80 -33.49 11.98
C VAL A 728 -18.99 -32.72 11.40
N LEU A 729 -19.09 -32.59 10.06
CA LEU A 729 -20.23 -31.92 9.42
C LEU A 729 -21.54 -32.71 9.55
N ILE A 730 -21.50 -34.04 9.54
CA ILE A 730 -22.68 -34.89 9.81
C ILE A 730 -23.16 -34.67 11.24
N GLN A 731 -22.26 -34.73 12.22
CA GLN A 731 -22.59 -34.51 13.63
C GLN A 731 -23.15 -33.11 13.89
N ALA A 732 -22.64 -32.10 13.17
CA ALA A 732 -23.14 -30.73 13.26
C ALA A 732 -24.46 -30.50 12.49
N GLY A 733 -24.89 -31.43 11.63
CA GLY A 733 -26.03 -31.22 10.72
C GLY A 733 -25.78 -30.14 9.67
N LYS A 734 -24.52 -29.99 9.21
CA LYS A 734 -24.04 -28.89 8.35
C LYS A 734 -23.55 -29.32 6.97
N LEU A 735 -23.88 -30.52 6.52
CA LEU A 735 -23.62 -30.92 5.13
C LEU A 735 -24.31 -29.95 4.15
N GLY A 736 -23.64 -29.64 3.05
CA GLY A 736 -24.12 -28.71 2.02
C GLY A 736 -23.98 -27.23 2.38
N THR A 737 -23.32 -26.89 3.50
CA THR A 737 -23.02 -25.48 3.84
C THR A 737 -22.29 -24.82 2.68
N LYS A 738 -22.84 -23.72 2.18
CA LYS A 738 -22.26 -22.92 1.09
C LYS A 738 -21.22 -21.97 1.66
N LEU A 739 -20.06 -21.92 1.01
CA LEU A 739 -18.93 -21.08 1.40
C LEU A 739 -18.34 -20.41 0.16
N THR A 740 -17.97 -19.14 0.29
CA THR A 740 -17.14 -18.43 -0.67
C THR A 740 -15.67 -18.50 -0.26
N LEU A 741 -14.80 -18.96 -1.18
CA LEU A 741 -13.35 -18.92 -1.07
C LEU A 741 -12.78 -17.82 -1.97
N THR A 742 -12.35 -16.72 -1.36
CA THR A 742 -11.80 -15.56 -2.08
C THR A 742 -10.28 -15.63 -2.19
N VAL A 743 -9.74 -15.51 -3.41
CA VAL A 743 -8.29 -15.44 -3.65
C VAL A 743 -7.92 -14.29 -4.59
N PRO A 744 -6.66 -13.82 -4.62
CA PRO A 744 -6.30 -12.66 -5.42
C PRO A 744 -6.39 -12.95 -6.92
N ASP A 745 -6.80 -11.96 -7.71
CA ASP A 745 -6.87 -12.03 -9.18
C ASP A 745 -5.54 -11.64 -9.88
N ASP A 746 -4.52 -11.25 -9.12
CA ASP A 746 -3.24 -10.71 -9.60
C ASP A 746 -2.26 -11.78 -10.12
N ARG A 747 -2.51 -13.08 -9.87
CA ARG A 747 -1.78 -14.18 -10.53
C ARG A 747 -2.68 -15.39 -10.82
N PRO A 748 -2.55 -16.03 -12.00
CA PRO A 748 -3.29 -17.26 -12.32
C PRO A 748 -3.09 -18.41 -11.34
N ALA A 749 -1.93 -18.48 -10.68
CA ALA A 749 -1.61 -19.56 -9.77
C ALA A 749 -2.42 -19.54 -8.46
N TYR A 750 -2.97 -18.39 -8.03
CA TYR A 750 -3.90 -18.35 -6.89
C TYR A 750 -5.19 -19.13 -7.18
N ALA A 751 -5.73 -19.05 -8.39
CA ALA A 751 -6.90 -19.81 -8.79
C ALA A 751 -6.65 -21.32 -8.78
N ALA A 752 -5.46 -21.75 -9.21
CA ALA A 752 -5.06 -23.16 -9.18
C ALA A 752 -4.96 -23.70 -7.75
N GLU A 753 -4.34 -22.95 -6.84
CA GLU A 753 -4.27 -23.29 -5.40
C GLU A 753 -5.66 -23.34 -4.77
N ALA A 754 -6.53 -22.36 -5.06
CA ALA A 754 -7.91 -22.33 -4.57
C ALA A 754 -8.74 -23.53 -5.06
N THR A 755 -8.50 -24.01 -6.28
CA THR A 755 -9.17 -25.18 -6.84
C THR A 755 -8.84 -26.44 -6.03
N VAL A 756 -7.60 -26.60 -5.57
CA VAL A 756 -7.20 -27.72 -4.71
C VAL A 756 -7.98 -27.70 -3.39
N VAL A 757 -8.08 -26.53 -2.77
CA VAL A 757 -8.84 -26.35 -1.52
C VAL A 757 -10.34 -26.61 -1.74
N GLN A 758 -10.93 -26.02 -2.79
CA GLN A 758 -12.33 -26.21 -3.15
C GLN A 758 -12.68 -27.70 -3.31
N GLN A 759 -11.83 -28.48 -3.98
CA GLN A 759 -12.05 -29.90 -4.18
C GLN A 759 -12.04 -30.69 -2.87
N ALA A 760 -11.11 -30.41 -1.97
CA ALA A 760 -11.03 -31.09 -0.67
C ALA A 760 -12.23 -30.77 0.23
N LEU A 761 -12.60 -29.49 0.32
CA LEU A 761 -13.79 -29.05 1.08
C LEU A 761 -15.10 -29.61 0.49
N THR A 762 -15.20 -29.70 -0.84
CA THR A 762 -16.36 -30.29 -1.51
C THR A 762 -16.49 -31.78 -1.20
N LYS A 763 -15.38 -32.53 -1.21
CA LYS A 763 -15.35 -33.95 -0.81
C LYS A 763 -15.76 -34.15 0.66
N ALA A 764 -15.42 -33.21 1.54
CA ALA A 764 -15.86 -33.23 2.95
C ALA A 764 -17.37 -33.00 3.09
N GLY A 765 -18.04 -32.45 2.07
CA GLY A 765 -19.48 -32.22 2.04
C GLY A 765 -19.90 -30.76 2.18
N LEU A 766 -18.98 -29.81 1.95
CA LEU A 766 -19.28 -28.38 1.81
C LEU A 766 -19.57 -28.05 0.33
N THR A 767 -20.17 -26.90 0.06
CA THR A 767 -20.29 -26.35 -1.30
C THR A 767 -19.45 -25.09 -1.38
N VAL A 768 -18.37 -25.09 -2.17
CA VAL A 768 -17.40 -23.99 -2.17
C VAL A 768 -17.37 -23.29 -3.53
N GLU A 769 -17.53 -21.98 -3.55
CA GLU A 769 -17.42 -21.14 -4.74
C GLU A 769 -16.12 -20.32 -4.69
N ILE A 770 -15.31 -20.35 -5.75
CA ILE A 770 -14.06 -19.58 -5.81
C ILE A 770 -14.35 -18.19 -6.38
N HIS A 771 -14.00 -17.15 -5.62
CA HIS A 771 -14.11 -15.75 -6.05
C HIS A 771 -12.72 -15.17 -6.25
N LEU A 772 -12.42 -14.76 -7.49
CA LEU A 772 -11.21 -14.00 -7.79
C LEU A 772 -11.51 -12.52 -7.56
N ALA A 773 -10.72 -11.89 -6.69
CA ALA A 773 -10.89 -10.48 -6.38
C ALA A 773 -9.53 -9.80 -6.20
N LYS A 774 -9.46 -8.51 -6.45
CA LYS A 774 -8.26 -7.73 -6.09
C LYS A 774 -8.04 -7.78 -4.59
N LYS A 775 -6.77 -7.80 -4.15
CA LYS A 775 -6.43 -7.79 -2.71
C LYS A 775 -7.08 -6.61 -1.96
N SER A 776 -7.25 -5.46 -2.60
CA SER A 776 -7.93 -4.30 -2.01
C SER A 776 -9.40 -4.58 -1.69
N ALA A 777 -10.06 -5.46 -2.46
CA ALA A 777 -11.45 -5.85 -2.23
C ALA A 777 -11.61 -6.74 -0.98
N TYR A 778 -10.54 -7.29 -0.40
CA TYR A 778 -10.66 -8.17 0.78
C TYR A 778 -11.25 -7.47 2.00
N LYS A 779 -11.14 -6.14 2.09
CA LYS A 779 -11.68 -5.35 3.21
C LYS A 779 -13.19 -5.13 3.14
N THR A 780 -13.76 -5.19 1.95
CA THR A 780 -15.18 -4.89 1.68
C THR A 780 -15.94 -6.09 1.12
N ALA A 781 -15.24 -7.11 0.61
CA ALA A 781 -15.84 -8.34 0.11
C ALA A 781 -16.48 -9.16 1.23
N SER A 782 -17.68 -9.65 0.96
CA SER A 782 -18.38 -10.63 1.77
C SER A 782 -17.82 -12.04 1.50
N TYR A 783 -16.71 -12.38 2.14
CA TYR A 783 -16.07 -13.70 2.00
C TYR A 783 -16.33 -14.59 3.23
N ASP A 784 -16.35 -15.91 3.04
CA ASP A 784 -16.38 -16.87 4.16
C ASP A 784 -14.98 -17.37 4.50
N ILE A 785 -14.18 -17.61 3.46
CA ILE A 785 -12.75 -17.96 3.54
C ILE A 785 -11.99 -17.07 2.57
N PHE A 786 -10.81 -16.61 2.93
CA PHE A 786 -9.91 -15.96 1.97
C PHE A 786 -8.46 -16.36 2.16
N LEU A 787 -7.68 -16.28 1.09
CA LEU A 787 -6.24 -16.53 1.14
C LEU A 787 -5.51 -15.36 1.83
N ALA A 788 -4.93 -15.65 2.99
CA ALA A 788 -4.14 -14.73 3.79
C ALA A 788 -2.66 -15.13 3.80
N ASN A 789 -1.79 -14.20 3.39
CA ASN A 789 -0.36 -14.32 3.61
C ASN A 789 -0.02 -13.62 4.92
N LEU A 790 0.03 -14.38 6.01
CA LEU A 790 0.30 -13.86 7.36
C LEU A 790 1.79 -13.61 7.50
N ALA A 791 2.20 -12.37 7.36
CA ALA A 791 3.61 -11.98 7.40
C ALA A 791 3.95 -11.33 8.74
N ALA A 792 5.15 -11.59 9.24
CA ALA A 792 5.74 -10.75 10.26
C ALA A 792 6.49 -9.63 9.58
N SER A 793 6.16 -8.40 9.94
CA SER A 793 6.86 -7.23 9.39
C SER A 793 8.30 -7.22 9.93
N LEU A 794 8.48 -7.28 11.26
CA LEU A 794 9.77 -7.54 11.91
C LEU A 794 9.85 -9.00 12.42
N PRO A 795 11.04 -9.53 12.75
CA PRO A 795 11.19 -10.90 13.26
C PRO A 795 10.75 -11.04 14.74
N ILE A 796 9.60 -10.47 15.10
CA ILE A 796 9.02 -10.42 16.45
C ILE A 796 7.51 -10.70 16.39
N GLY A 797 6.97 -11.26 17.48
CA GLY A 797 5.56 -11.67 17.53
C GLY A 797 4.57 -10.50 17.47
N SER A 798 4.97 -9.31 17.95
CA SER A 798 4.13 -8.11 17.99
C SER A 798 3.72 -7.58 16.61
N THR A 799 4.49 -7.94 15.58
CA THR A 799 4.22 -7.59 14.17
C THR A 799 3.74 -8.79 13.34
N ALA A 800 3.53 -9.95 13.95
CA ALA A 800 3.16 -11.18 13.23
C ALA A 800 1.68 -11.53 13.37
N LEU A 801 1.16 -11.54 14.60
CA LEU A 801 -0.23 -11.95 14.88
C LEU A 801 -1.19 -10.78 15.14
N PRO A 802 -0.82 -9.73 15.90
CA PRO A 802 -1.76 -8.66 16.27
C PRO A 802 -2.34 -7.90 15.07
N GLU A 803 -1.55 -7.73 14.00
CA GLU A 803 -1.99 -7.07 12.78
C GLU A 803 -3.19 -7.77 12.13
N TYR A 804 -3.34 -9.08 12.33
CA TYR A 804 -4.37 -9.89 11.70
C TYR A 804 -5.46 -10.36 12.67
N PHE A 805 -5.11 -10.61 13.93
CA PHE A 805 -6.00 -11.27 14.91
C PHE A 805 -6.30 -10.44 16.15
N GLY A 806 -5.62 -9.29 16.34
CA GLY A 806 -5.98 -8.34 17.39
C GLY A 806 -7.11 -7.41 16.96
N THR A 807 -7.43 -6.43 17.80
CA THR A 807 -8.46 -5.41 17.52
C THR A 807 -8.24 -4.67 16.19
N ASN A 808 -6.98 -4.52 15.78
CA ASN A 808 -6.59 -3.92 14.50
C ASN A 808 -6.79 -4.85 13.29
N GLY A 809 -6.89 -6.17 13.49
CA GLY A 809 -7.11 -7.15 12.42
C GLY A 809 -8.38 -6.92 11.62
N GLN A 810 -9.41 -6.34 12.23
CA GLN A 810 -10.62 -5.93 11.50
C GLN A 810 -10.32 -4.93 10.37
N ALA A 811 -9.31 -4.06 10.54
CA ALA A 811 -8.90 -3.08 9.53
C ALA A 811 -8.15 -3.71 8.33
N LEU A 812 -7.60 -4.92 8.49
CA LEU A 812 -7.05 -5.74 7.39
C LEU A 812 -8.10 -6.62 6.72
N GLY A 813 -9.37 -6.43 7.07
CA GLY A 813 -10.48 -7.14 6.49
C GLY A 813 -10.73 -8.49 7.13
N MET A 814 -9.94 -8.95 8.11
CA MET A 814 -9.93 -10.30 8.68
C MET A 814 -11.20 -10.69 9.51
N GLN A 815 -12.06 -9.74 9.87
CA GLN A 815 -13.37 -9.95 10.52
C GLN A 815 -13.40 -10.98 11.69
N PHE A 816 -12.47 -10.86 12.64
CA PHE A 816 -12.43 -11.63 13.89
C PHE A 816 -12.88 -10.83 15.11
N SER A 817 -13.32 -11.52 16.17
CA SER A 817 -13.60 -10.92 17.47
C SER A 817 -13.45 -11.96 18.58
N ASP A 818 -12.36 -11.91 19.36
CA ASP A 818 -12.17 -12.74 20.56
C ASP A 818 -11.38 -11.97 21.63
N LYS A 819 -12.01 -11.73 22.77
CA LYS A 819 -11.41 -10.97 23.88
C LYS A 819 -10.23 -11.69 24.53
N ASN A 820 -10.19 -13.02 24.51
CA ASN A 820 -9.09 -13.77 25.11
C ASN A 820 -7.83 -13.64 24.24
N VAL A 821 -7.99 -13.64 22.91
CA VAL A 821 -6.90 -13.36 21.97
C VAL A 821 -6.36 -11.95 22.19
N ASP A 822 -7.22 -10.94 22.29
CA ASP A 822 -6.81 -9.55 22.59
C ASP A 822 -6.02 -9.47 23.92
N GLN A 823 -6.52 -10.11 24.99
CA GLN A 823 -5.84 -10.16 26.29
C GLN A 823 -4.49 -10.89 26.24
N ALA A 824 -4.40 -11.96 25.45
CA ALA A 824 -3.16 -12.70 25.26
C ALA A 824 -2.11 -11.87 24.50
N ILE A 825 -2.55 -11.11 23.50
CA ILE A 825 -1.72 -10.13 22.77
C ILE A 825 -1.20 -9.06 23.72
N ASP A 826 -2.07 -8.45 24.53
CA ASP A 826 -1.68 -7.43 25.51
C ASP A 826 -0.65 -7.97 26.52
N LYS A 827 -0.86 -9.20 27.00
CA LYS A 827 0.08 -9.87 27.90
C LYS A 827 1.43 -10.14 27.24
N ALA A 828 1.45 -10.54 25.96
CA ALA A 828 2.68 -10.80 25.22
C ALA A 828 3.45 -9.50 24.95
N ASN A 829 2.76 -8.40 24.62
CA ASN A 829 3.34 -7.07 24.45
C ASN A 829 3.97 -6.54 25.75
N ALA A 830 3.28 -6.74 26.87
CA ALA A 830 3.71 -6.31 28.21
C ALA A 830 4.73 -7.26 28.86
N ALA A 831 5.31 -8.21 28.12
CA ALA A 831 6.36 -9.08 28.63
C ALA A 831 7.55 -8.24 29.13
N PRO A 832 8.30 -8.69 30.15
CA PRO A 832 9.43 -7.94 30.68
C PRO A 832 10.62 -7.87 29.71
N ASN A 833 10.80 -8.85 28.80
CA ASN A 833 11.88 -8.89 27.81
C ASN A 833 11.56 -9.84 26.66
N LEU A 834 12.37 -9.78 25.59
CA LEU A 834 12.22 -10.60 24.37
C LEU A 834 12.13 -12.11 24.67
N LYS A 835 12.96 -12.61 25.58
CA LYS A 835 13.02 -14.04 25.94
C LYS A 835 11.71 -14.52 26.55
N SER A 836 11.10 -13.72 27.41
CA SER A 836 9.82 -14.03 28.06
C SER A 836 8.60 -13.80 27.15
N ALA A 837 8.73 -12.93 26.13
CA ALA A 837 7.67 -12.64 25.17
C ALA A 837 7.39 -13.84 24.24
N GLY A 838 8.43 -14.54 23.77
CA GLY A 838 8.29 -15.66 22.83
C GLY A 838 7.28 -16.74 23.26
N PRO A 839 7.37 -17.31 24.48
CA PRO A 839 6.38 -18.25 24.98
C PRO A 839 4.94 -17.71 25.05
N LEU A 840 4.76 -16.40 25.27
CA LEU A 840 3.45 -15.75 25.29
C LEU A 840 2.89 -15.58 23.88
N TRP A 841 3.73 -15.23 22.90
CA TRP A 841 3.36 -15.21 21.49
C TRP A 841 2.98 -16.58 20.94
N ALA A 842 3.67 -17.65 21.39
CA ALA A 842 3.26 -19.02 21.10
C ALA A 842 1.87 -19.35 21.67
N ASP A 843 1.50 -18.74 22.80
CA ASP A 843 0.17 -18.91 23.38
C ASP A 843 -0.91 -18.19 22.56
N VAL A 844 -0.63 -16.97 22.10
CA VAL A 844 -1.51 -16.24 21.17
C VAL A 844 -1.80 -17.09 19.92
N ASP A 845 -0.76 -17.64 19.30
CA ASP A 845 -0.90 -18.53 18.13
C ASP A 845 -1.83 -19.72 18.43
N ARG A 846 -1.59 -20.42 19.56
CA ARG A 846 -2.45 -21.53 19.98
C ARG A 846 -3.89 -21.12 20.21
N GLN A 847 -4.16 -19.94 20.78
CA GLN A 847 -5.51 -19.46 21.02
C GLN A 847 -6.23 -19.13 19.71
N VAL A 848 -5.57 -18.44 18.78
CA VAL A 848 -6.09 -18.15 17.43
C VAL A 848 -6.40 -19.45 16.68
N MET A 849 -5.47 -20.40 16.70
CA MET A 849 -5.63 -21.73 16.11
C MET A 849 -6.73 -22.54 16.80
N GLY A 850 -6.89 -22.41 18.12
CA GLY A 850 -7.98 -23.04 18.89
C GLY A 850 -9.37 -22.58 18.45
N GLN A 851 -9.50 -21.31 18.05
CA GLN A 851 -10.75 -20.75 17.54
C GLN A 851 -11.00 -21.01 16.05
N MET A 852 -10.02 -21.59 15.35
CA MET A 852 -10.07 -21.86 13.91
C MET A 852 -10.29 -20.60 13.09
N MET A 853 -9.63 -19.52 13.49
CA MET A 853 -9.70 -18.24 12.80
C MET A 853 -8.94 -18.27 11.46
N ALA A 854 -7.87 -19.05 11.38
CA ALA A 854 -7.15 -19.30 10.14
C ALA A 854 -6.66 -20.75 10.08
N VAL A 855 -6.42 -21.23 8.87
CA VAL A 855 -5.84 -22.53 8.61
C VAL A 855 -4.48 -22.34 7.94
N PRO A 856 -3.35 -22.57 8.64
CA PRO A 856 -2.03 -22.51 8.06
C PRO A 856 -1.82 -23.66 7.08
N VAL A 857 -1.04 -23.39 6.04
CA VAL A 857 -0.83 -24.35 4.95
C VAL A 857 0.65 -24.65 4.77
N PHE A 858 1.44 -23.63 4.42
CA PHE A 858 2.87 -23.79 4.22
C PHE A 858 3.62 -22.47 4.38
N VAL A 859 4.91 -22.60 4.66
CA VAL A 859 5.89 -21.52 4.59
C VAL A 859 6.64 -21.64 3.27
N PRO A 860 6.57 -20.65 2.36
CA PRO A 860 7.38 -20.64 1.15
C PRO A 860 8.87 -20.60 1.44
N ILE A 861 9.66 -21.16 0.52
CA ILE A 861 11.12 -21.01 0.50
C ILE A 861 11.48 -20.08 -0.65
N ARG A 862 12.18 -19.00 -0.31
CA ARG A 862 12.68 -17.98 -1.22
C ARG A 862 14.12 -18.29 -1.65
N PRO A 863 14.40 -18.31 -2.96
CA PRO A 863 15.75 -18.51 -3.48
C PRO A 863 16.42 -17.19 -3.89
N TYR A 864 17.66 -17.00 -3.43
CA TYR A 864 18.52 -15.88 -3.75
C TYR A 864 19.64 -16.32 -4.68
N PRO A 865 19.47 -16.17 -6.00
CA PRO A 865 20.54 -16.43 -6.95
C PRO A 865 21.64 -15.36 -6.82
N ALA A 866 22.89 -15.81 -6.85
CA ALA A 866 24.08 -14.97 -6.92
C ALA A 866 25.15 -15.64 -7.78
N SER A 867 26.10 -14.87 -8.32
CA SER A 867 27.29 -15.43 -8.95
C SER A 867 28.14 -16.21 -7.94
N LYS A 868 28.92 -17.17 -8.45
CA LYS A 868 29.97 -17.83 -7.66
C LYS A 868 31.26 -17.01 -7.54
N SER A 869 31.44 -16.01 -8.42
CA SER A 869 32.60 -15.13 -8.50
C SER A 869 32.60 -13.99 -7.50
#